data_AF-A0A968WWN0-F1
#
_entry.id   AF-A0A968WWN0-F1
#
_cell.length_a   1.000
_cell.length_b   1.000
_cell.length_c   1.000
_cell.angle_alpha   90.00
_cell.angle_beta   90.00
_cell.angle_gamma   90.00
#
_symmetry.space_group_name_H-M   'P 1'
#
loop_
_entity.id
_entity.type
_entity.pdbx_description
1 polymer ?
#
loop_
_entity_poly.entity_id
_entity_poly.type
_entity_poly.pdbx_seq_one_letter_code
_entity_poly.pdbx_strand_id
1 'polypeptide(L)'
;MITSTDSAYDDARKASFLEKQLNSPNWQIDSAQQLRAKQCIEKIVQHRITQCVDASRVDLSRKFPRTGKRKVLLVDESIESGSVEKGLGSWVTFKHMLDAALALEDYEVFIRTDSALKKSYFQSILDASTAEKVTIVDEAANSYDLFEAIDKVFVCASHIGFEALMAGKEVHCYGVPFYAGWGMTHDHLAIPRRKQERSLEEIFHLFYIEHSRYFIPGRGVVEIENLIGYFAESSVIGQARTVAKTREASSLKPSAGEEELRILIIIPSARYGASGRYLQTLAMSLIALDCKVMVLAEGKTDLLEYGVKWTTLEFEGSRLAKSIRDVIVEFSPNIIYENGVRSRAQRAALEIMIMTGARLVMQSEDDDRQVYETDHGQEAAANMELLDKPVLSFGDIQKFLQTANLNHALHVFFDPAYDRWVEPMSRALCYRLSELHTAIWHPFAERLANEYNVPTMVVPPVIAKADFQRMPLEAEERDAILKRHGIEPHRVVIFIGGALYSYSEEYSIFLDALNLATKATHIPFALIIASKRSKLPIAQMAAERLLPEIEFADLDLGDDEVYLEVLKACDVVCSPGLPDTFNHYRLPSRLVKAMAMAKPILTCRCGFGESLENGGNAFLMDGKNSKEWAEVIAACLDREKREHVAKEGQRFAQQHFDSDSVAVALKKQFSNLLEKPARKLSDSIDLASVMASGVTSTKQRTKSHIKLRSRYASTMQDALQHLMIQGVSLKTVVHIGAGRCREMEDYCRLGAETIVLIEPLERHISYLRELESPQILVKQMAVSETGGDCHTFICRNVRDVSSRSEELYLAKPVHLLEWKPAMDVAKEQEVKTCTLAELISETALSCGNHLLVLEIQGFEQAILQTTPQEMLRKFEWIALRLSEQPIFDGGTTRSSAAALMSGLGYKHIPAPDNFAGPFIAELFSRKNDATCG
;
A
#
# COMPACT_ATOMS: atom_id res chain seq x y z
N MET A 1 -16.83 -16.50 -10.99
CA MET A 1 -18.24 -16.94 -11.10
C MET A 1 -19.09 -15.72 -10.84
N ILE A 2 -19.97 -15.34 -11.76
CA ILE A 2 -20.97 -14.27 -11.54
C ILE A 2 -22.31 -14.96 -11.33
N THR A 3 -22.96 -14.73 -10.20
CA THR A 3 -24.32 -15.25 -9.89
C THR A 3 -25.35 -14.14 -10.10
N SER A 4 -26.52 -14.45 -10.68
CA SER A 4 -27.59 -13.47 -10.96
C SER A 4 -28.12 -12.75 -9.71
N THR A 5 -28.61 -11.52 -9.88
CA THR A 5 -28.79 -10.45 -8.88
C THR A 5 -29.91 -10.58 -7.83
N ASP A 6 -30.62 -11.71 -7.73
CA ASP A 6 -31.73 -11.86 -6.76
C ASP A 6 -31.32 -12.69 -5.53
N SER A 7 -31.06 -12.00 -4.42
CA SER A 7 -30.66 -12.52 -3.08
C SER A 7 -29.40 -13.40 -3.08
N ALA A 8 -28.35 -12.93 -2.41
CA ALA A 8 -27.06 -13.62 -2.36
C ALA A 8 -27.21 -15.03 -1.73
N TYR A 9 -26.72 -16.06 -2.43
CA TYR A 9 -26.88 -17.47 -2.03
C TYR A 9 -26.16 -17.81 -0.71
N ASP A 10 -25.21 -16.96 -0.31
CA ASP A 10 -24.38 -17.05 0.89
C ASP A 10 -25.09 -16.49 2.15
N ASP A 11 -26.23 -15.80 2.02
CA ASP A 11 -26.97 -15.22 3.15
C ASP A 11 -28.17 -16.09 3.58
N ALA A 12 -27.96 -16.88 4.63
CA ALA A 12 -28.95 -17.78 5.18
C ALA A 12 -30.00 -17.11 6.08
N ARG A 13 -29.94 -15.79 6.31
CA ARG A 13 -30.97 -15.05 7.06
C ARG A 13 -32.27 -14.91 6.29
N LYS A 14 -32.26 -15.15 4.97
CA LYS A 14 -33.42 -15.03 4.08
C LYS A 14 -33.45 -16.17 3.06
N ALA A 15 -34.63 -16.42 2.48
CA ALA A 15 -34.81 -17.37 1.37
C ALA A 15 -34.16 -16.86 0.09
N SER A 16 -33.12 -17.55 -0.38
CA SER A 16 -32.47 -17.27 -1.65
C SER A 16 -33.33 -17.72 -2.82
N PHE A 17 -33.05 -17.22 -4.03
CA PHE A 17 -33.69 -17.73 -5.24
C PHE A 17 -33.48 -19.24 -5.40
N LEU A 18 -32.25 -19.71 -5.18
CA LEU A 18 -31.89 -21.12 -5.23
C LEU A 18 -32.74 -21.95 -4.25
N GLU A 19 -32.93 -21.45 -3.03
CA GLU A 19 -33.80 -22.13 -2.06
C GLU A 19 -35.27 -22.17 -2.49
N LYS A 20 -35.79 -21.10 -3.11
CA LYS A 20 -37.16 -21.07 -3.62
C LYS A 20 -37.37 -22.11 -4.73
N GLN A 21 -36.41 -22.26 -5.64
CA GLN A 21 -36.46 -23.25 -6.71
C GLN A 21 -36.33 -24.67 -6.17
N LEU A 22 -35.34 -24.95 -5.32
CA LEU A 22 -35.15 -26.27 -4.72
C LEU A 22 -36.33 -26.70 -3.83
N ASN A 23 -37.07 -25.76 -3.23
CA ASN A 23 -38.29 -26.08 -2.50
C ASN A 23 -39.51 -26.35 -3.38
N SER A 24 -39.48 -25.97 -4.67
CA SER A 24 -40.60 -26.18 -5.58
C SER A 24 -40.76 -27.67 -5.86
N PRO A 25 -41.90 -28.29 -5.52
CA PRO A 25 -42.13 -29.72 -5.78
C PRO A 25 -42.23 -30.04 -7.28
N ASN A 26 -42.41 -29.01 -8.12
CA ASN A 26 -42.51 -29.15 -9.57
C ASN A 26 -41.17 -28.92 -10.28
N TRP A 27 -40.14 -28.45 -9.56
CA TRP A 27 -38.82 -28.28 -10.13
C TRP A 27 -38.05 -29.60 -9.99
N GLN A 28 -37.60 -30.13 -11.11
CA GLN A 28 -36.78 -31.33 -11.23
C GLN A 28 -35.93 -31.20 -12.50
N ILE A 29 -34.73 -31.75 -12.48
CA ILE A 29 -33.88 -31.84 -13.67
C ILE A 29 -34.26 -33.08 -14.49
N ASP A 30 -34.18 -33.00 -15.81
CA ASP A 30 -34.40 -34.16 -16.69
C ASP A 30 -33.17 -35.11 -16.70
N SER A 31 -33.32 -36.28 -17.32
CA SER A 31 -32.23 -37.28 -17.37
C SER A 31 -30.96 -36.78 -18.10
N ALA A 32 -31.10 -35.84 -19.04
CA ALA A 32 -29.95 -35.27 -19.75
C ALA A 32 -29.23 -34.23 -18.89
N GLN A 33 -29.97 -33.38 -18.17
CA GLN A 33 -29.45 -32.43 -17.19
C GLN A 33 -28.77 -33.15 -16.02
N GLN A 34 -29.36 -34.25 -15.53
CA GLN A 34 -28.77 -35.09 -14.49
C GLN A 34 -27.44 -35.71 -14.96
N LEU A 35 -27.41 -36.27 -16.17
CA LEU A 35 -26.19 -36.82 -16.76
C LEU A 35 -25.12 -35.73 -16.94
N ARG A 36 -25.50 -34.53 -17.42
CA ARG A 36 -24.61 -33.38 -17.59
C ARG A 36 -23.99 -32.95 -16.27
N ALA A 37 -24.80 -32.77 -15.22
CA ALA A 37 -24.32 -32.40 -13.89
C ALA A 37 -23.36 -33.45 -13.33
N LYS A 38 -23.72 -34.74 -13.42
CA LYS A 38 -22.87 -35.85 -12.97
C LYS A 38 -21.50 -35.85 -13.69
N GLN A 39 -21.48 -35.71 -15.01
CA GLN A 39 -20.23 -35.66 -15.78
C GLN A 39 -19.35 -34.46 -15.42
N CYS A 40 -19.96 -33.30 -15.16
CA CYS A 40 -19.22 -32.12 -14.70
C CYS A 40 -18.61 -32.33 -13.32
N ILE A 41 -19.36 -32.89 -12.37
CA ILE A 41 -18.87 -33.25 -11.03
C ILE A 41 -17.70 -34.22 -11.14
N GLU A 42 -17.85 -35.32 -11.89
CA GLU A 42 -16.80 -36.31 -12.10
C GLU A 42 -15.52 -35.68 -12.67
N LYS A 43 -15.63 -34.78 -13.65
CA LYS A 43 -14.47 -34.08 -14.22
C LYS A 43 -13.84 -33.09 -13.25
N ILE A 44 -14.63 -32.35 -12.47
CA ILE A 44 -14.12 -31.42 -11.45
C ILE A 44 -13.30 -32.19 -10.42
N VAL A 45 -13.82 -33.32 -9.92
CA VAL A 45 -13.13 -34.20 -8.97
C VAL A 45 -11.88 -34.81 -9.60
N GLN A 46 -12.00 -35.37 -10.81
CA GLN A 46 -10.89 -36.01 -11.53
C GLN A 46 -9.73 -35.03 -11.78
N HIS A 47 -10.05 -33.80 -12.16
CA HIS A 47 -9.05 -32.75 -12.41
C HIS A 47 -8.66 -31.98 -11.16
N ARG A 48 -9.27 -32.28 -10.00
CA ARG A 48 -9.03 -31.64 -8.70
C ARG A 48 -9.20 -30.12 -8.76
N ILE A 49 -10.26 -29.65 -9.42
CA ILE A 49 -10.56 -28.23 -9.62
C ILE A 49 -11.26 -27.69 -8.37
N THR A 50 -10.61 -26.78 -7.64
CA THR A 50 -11.08 -26.21 -6.36
C THR A 50 -11.20 -24.69 -6.41
N GLN A 51 -12.04 -24.11 -5.54
CA GLN A 51 -12.15 -22.66 -5.37
C GLN A 51 -10.92 -22.04 -4.69
N CYS A 52 -10.11 -22.82 -3.98
CA CYS A 52 -8.91 -22.30 -3.31
C CYS A 52 -7.87 -21.77 -4.31
N VAL A 53 -7.53 -20.49 -4.18
CA VAL A 53 -6.47 -19.83 -4.95
C VAL A 53 -5.12 -20.41 -4.49
N ASP A 54 -4.21 -20.68 -5.43
CA ASP A 54 -2.86 -21.23 -5.18
C ASP A 54 -2.79 -22.71 -4.71
N ALA A 55 -3.81 -23.52 -5.04
CA ALA A 55 -3.89 -24.94 -4.69
C ALA A 55 -2.81 -25.81 -5.36
N SER A 56 -1.63 -25.87 -4.75
CA SER A 56 -0.55 -26.78 -5.14
C SER A 56 -0.93 -28.23 -4.81
N ARG A 57 -0.50 -29.17 -5.67
CA ARG A 57 -0.61 -30.60 -5.34
C ARG A 57 0.37 -30.96 -4.25
N VAL A 58 -0.09 -31.59 -3.18
CA VAL A 58 0.76 -31.94 -2.04
C VAL A 58 0.77 -33.44 -1.84
N ASP A 59 1.97 -34.01 -1.65
CA ASP A 59 2.10 -35.37 -1.17
C ASP A 59 1.79 -35.42 0.33
N LEU A 60 0.57 -35.84 0.64
CA LEU A 60 0.05 -35.90 2.01
C LEU A 60 0.65 -37.05 2.83
N SER A 61 1.40 -37.98 2.23
CA SER A 61 1.92 -39.17 2.92
C SER A 61 2.83 -38.86 4.11
N ARG A 62 3.49 -37.68 4.10
CA ARG A 62 4.36 -37.23 5.21
C ARG A 62 3.62 -36.49 6.33
N LYS A 63 2.48 -35.86 6.02
CA LYS A 63 1.67 -35.06 6.98
C LYS A 63 0.51 -35.84 7.59
N PHE A 64 0.04 -36.85 6.88
CA PHE A 64 -1.02 -37.75 7.30
C PHE A 64 -0.43 -39.14 7.54
N PRO A 65 0.33 -39.36 8.64
CA PRO A 65 0.86 -40.67 8.95
C PRO A 65 -0.27 -41.70 9.03
N ARG A 66 0.00 -42.93 8.58
CA ARG A 66 -0.95 -44.04 8.72
C ARG A 66 -0.95 -44.53 10.16
N THR A 67 -1.68 -43.85 11.02
CA THR A 67 -1.89 -44.20 12.42
C THR A 67 -2.97 -45.27 12.61
N GLY A 68 -3.72 -45.59 11.55
CA GLY A 68 -4.83 -46.54 11.57
C GLY A 68 -6.16 -45.95 12.03
N LYS A 69 -6.18 -44.70 12.51
CA LYS A 69 -7.39 -43.96 12.85
C LYS A 69 -8.03 -43.29 11.63
N ARG A 70 -9.35 -43.10 11.70
CA ARG A 70 -10.12 -42.29 10.73
C ARG A 70 -9.79 -40.81 10.94
N LYS A 71 -10.09 -39.95 9.97
CA LYS A 71 -9.69 -38.54 10.01
C LYS A 71 -10.86 -37.61 9.74
N VAL A 72 -10.97 -36.58 10.57
CA VAL A 72 -11.98 -35.51 10.44
C VAL A 72 -11.27 -34.19 10.15
N LEU A 73 -11.76 -33.45 9.15
CA LEU A 73 -11.23 -32.15 8.76
C LEU A 73 -12.21 -31.05 9.16
N LEU A 74 -11.75 -30.08 9.95
CA LEU A 74 -12.47 -28.87 10.29
C LEU A 74 -11.96 -27.76 9.37
N VAL A 75 -12.87 -27.04 8.74
CA VAL A 75 -12.53 -25.93 7.85
C VAL A 75 -12.65 -24.62 8.61
N ASP A 76 -11.55 -23.89 8.69
CA ASP A 76 -11.53 -22.54 9.27
C ASP A 76 -12.04 -21.49 8.28
N GLU A 77 -12.53 -20.37 8.81
CA GLU A 77 -13.03 -19.23 8.03
C GLU A 77 -12.57 -17.91 8.65
N SER A 78 -12.68 -16.80 7.91
CA SER A 78 -12.18 -15.52 8.39
C SER A 78 -13.24 -14.75 9.18
N ILE A 79 -12.87 -14.28 10.37
CA ILE A 79 -13.73 -13.44 11.25
C ILE A 79 -14.15 -12.13 10.59
N GLU A 80 -13.35 -11.61 9.66
CA GLU A 80 -13.60 -10.32 9.03
C GLU A 80 -14.33 -10.44 7.68
N SER A 81 -14.70 -11.65 7.25
CA SER A 81 -15.33 -11.90 5.94
C SER A 81 -16.85 -11.66 5.91
N GLY A 82 -17.52 -11.71 7.06
CA GLY A 82 -18.98 -11.65 7.15
C GLY A 82 -19.71 -12.92 6.66
N SER A 83 -19.00 -13.95 6.15
CA SER A 83 -19.63 -15.18 5.63
C SER A 83 -20.21 -16.04 6.76
N VAL A 84 -19.54 -16.08 7.90
CA VAL A 84 -19.94 -16.87 9.07
C VAL A 84 -21.27 -16.36 9.63
N GLU A 85 -21.44 -15.05 9.82
CA GLU A 85 -22.69 -14.46 10.31
C GLU A 85 -23.83 -14.65 9.32
N LYS A 86 -23.55 -14.51 8.03
CA LYS A 86 -24.52 -14.79 6.95
C LYS A 86 -24.95 -16.25 6.94
N GLY A 87 -24.04 -17.18 7.25
CA GLY A 87 -24.33 -18.60 7.45
C GLY A 87 -24.96 -18.95 8.80
N LEU A 88 -25.40 -17.96 9.60
CA LEU A 88 -25.94 -18.13 10.96
C LEU A 88 -24.94 -18.75 11.96
N GLY A 89 -23.64 -18.65 11.67
CA GLY A 89 -22.56 -19.08 12.55
C GLY A 89 -22.04 -17.95 13.44
N SER A 90 -21.26 -18.34 14.45
CA SER A 90 -20.55 -17.43 15.37
C SER A 90 -19.35 -18.15 16.00
N TRP A 91 -18.61 -17.46 16.88
CA TRP A 91 -17.58 -18.07 17.72
C TRP A 91 -18.02 -19.34 18.47
N VAL A 92 -19.26 -19.35 18.95
CA VAL A 92 -19.85 -20.50 19.65
C VAL A 92 -19.97 -21.70 18.70
N THR A 93 -20.27 -21.44 17.43
CA THR A 93 -20.39 -22.47 16.38
C THR A 93 -19.06 -23.17 16.14
N PHE A 94 -17.96 -22.41 16.02
CA PHE A 94 -16.62 -22.99 15.86
C PHE A 94 -16.16 -23.76 17.10
N LYS A 95 -16.54 -23.29 18.30
CA LYS A 95 -16.29 -24.03 19.55
C LYS A 95 -17.02 -25.37 19.58
N HIS A 96 -18.31 -25.40 19.22
CA HIS A 96 -19.08 -26.64 19.12
C HIS A 96 -18.50 -27.58 18.05
N MET A 97 -18.06 -27.04 16.91
CA MET A 97 -17.42 -27.80 15.85
C MET A 97 -16.13 -28.48 16.33
N LEU A 98 -15.29 -27.77 17.09
CA LEU A 98 -14.10 -28.33 17.72
C LEU A 98 -14.43 -29.40 18.75
N ASP A 99 -15.37 -29.12 19.66
CA ASP A 99 -15.73 -30.03 20.75
C ASP A 99 -16.33 -31.33 20.22
N ALA A 100 -17.20 -31.25 19.21
CA ALA A 100 -17.79 -32.41 18.56
C ALA A 100 -16.73 -33.26 17.83
N ALA A 101 -15.73 -32.64 17.21
CA ALA A 101 -14.64 -33.36 16.57
C ALA A 101 -13.73 -34.06 17.59
N LEU A 102 -13.39 -33.37 18.69
CA LEU A 102 -12.56 -33.93 19.77
C LEU A 102 -13.27 -35.06 20.55
N ALA A 103 -14.60 -35.11 20.53
CA ALA A 103 -15.39 -36.19 21.12
C ALA A 103 -15.37 -37.50 20.29
N LEU A 104 -14.84 -37.48 19.05
CA LEU A 104 -14.72 -38.67 18.20
C LEU A 104 -13.43 -39.45 18.53
N GLU A 105 -13.51 -40.39 19.48
CA GLU A 105 -12.33 -41.12 19.99
C GLU A 105 -11.55 -41.92 18.92
N ASP A 106 -12.25 -42.39 17.88
CA ASP A 106 -11.69 -43.15 16.75
C ASP A 106 -11.12 -42.26 15.62
N TYR A 107 -11.19 -40.93 15.79
CA TYR A 107 -10.80 -39.97 14.77
C TYR A 107 -9.58 -39.15 15.19
N GLU A 108 -8.75 -38.82 14.21
CA GLU A 108 -7.76 -37.76 14.30
C GLU A 108 -8.35 -36.47 13.75
N VAL A 109 -8.16 -35.38 14.49
CA VAL A 109 -8.74 -34.08 14.18
C VAL A 109 -7.72 -33.23 13.43
N PHE A 110 -8.10 -32.80 12.23
CA PHE A 110 -7.32 -31.90 11.39
C PHE A 110 -8.06 -30.59 11.26
N ILE A 111 -7.34 -29.47 11.34
CA ILE A 111 -7.89 -28.14 11.08
C ILE A 111 -7.21 -27.59 9.83
N ARG A 112 -7.98 -27.37 8.77
CA ARG A 112 -7.54 -26.61 7.61
C ARG A 112 -7.67 -25.13 7.94
N THR A 113 -6.53 -24.46 8.08
CA THR A 113 -6.45 -23.00 8.11
C THR A 113 -5.82 -22.53 6.82
N ASP A 114 -6.21 -21.34 6.36
CA ASP A 114 -5.56 -20.68 5.23
C ASP A 114 -4.72 -19.52 5.80
N SER A 115 -3.44 -19.47 5.46
CA SER A 115 -2.54 -18.39 5.90
C SER A 115 -2.96 -17.02 5.36
N ALA A 116 -3.84 -16.97 4.36
CA ALA A 116 -4.50 -15.77 3.86
C ALA A 116 -5.67 -15.28 4.74
N LEU A 117 -6.12 -16.06 5.74
CA LEU A 117 -7.21 -15.64 6.63
C LEU A 117 -6.75 -14.42 7.45
N LYS A 118 -7.47 -13.29 7.33
CA LYS A 118 -7.16 -12.04 8.06
C LYS A 118 -7.11 -12.25 9.59
N LYS A 119 -8.01 -13.08 10.10
CA LYS A 119 -8.07 -13.61 11.47
C LYS A 119 -8.85 -14.94 11.48
N SER A 120 -8.34 -15.95 12.18
CA SER A 120 -8.88 -17.32 12.27
C SER A 120 -9.80 -17.51 13.48
N TYR A 121 -10.93 -18.22 13.30
CA TYR A 121 -11.81 -18.60 14.41
C TYR A 121 -11.18 -19.68 15.29
N PHE A 122 -10.52 -20.69 14.70
CA PHE A 122 -9.90 -21.76 15.51
C PHE A 122 -8.70 -21.27 16.32
N GLN A 123 -7.89 -20.38 15.78
CA GLN A 123 -6.72 -19.83 16.48
C GLN A 123 -7.10 -19.11 17.77
N SER A 124 -8.27 -18.45 17.83
CA SER A 124 -8.66 -17.70 19.02
C SER A 124 -9.43 -18.54 20.06
N ILE A 125 -9.76 -19.80 19.76
CA ILE A 125 -10.42 -20.72 20.70
C ILE A 125 -9.54 -21.90 21.13
N LEU A 126 -8.43 -22.17 20.42
CA LEU A 126 -7.47 -23.20 20.79
C LEU A 126 -6.61 -22.72 21.97
N ASP A 127 -6.56 -23.54 23.01
CA ASP A 127 -5.63 -23.42 24.13
C ASP A 127 -4.52 -24.48 24.03
N ALA A 128 -3.54 -24.43 24.94
CA ALA A 128 -2.43 -25.39 24.94
C ALA A 128 -2.89 -26.86 24.99
N SER A 129 -3.99 -27.15 25.69
CA SER A 129 -4.49 -28.53 25.88
C SER A 129 -5.22 -29.10 24.66
N THR A 130 -5.86 -28.23 23.88
CA THR A 130 -6.60 -28.57 22.67
C THR A 130 -5.69 -28.52 21.45
N ALA A 131 -4.70 -27.64 21.43
CA ALA A 131 -3.68 -27.56 20.38
C ALA A 131 -2.88 -28.88 20.23
N GLU A 132 -2.61 -29.59 21.34
CA GLU A 132 -1.92 -30.89 21.30
C GLU A 132 -2.76 -32.03 20.69
N LYS A 133 -4.08 -31.85 20.58
CA LYS A 133 -5.02 -32.89 20.11
C LYS A 133 -5.44 -32.71 18.65
N VAL A 134 -5.01 -31.63 18.01
CA VAL A 134 -5.38 -31.29 16.63
C VAL A 134 -4.13 -31.13 15.76
N THR A 135 -4.24 -31.49 14.48
CA THR A 135 -3.18 -31.23 13.50
C THR A 135 -3.61 -30.08 12.60
N ILE A 136 -2.86 -28.98 12.64
CA ILE A 136 -3.11 -27.84 11.76
C ILE A 136 -2.49 -28.13 10.39
N VAL A 137 -3.30 -28.03 9.35
CA VAL A 137 -2.91 -28.14 7.95
C VAL A 137 -2.85 -26.73 7.38
N ASP A 138 -1.69 -26.08 7.56
CA ASP A 138 -1.39 -24.70 7.14
C ASP A 138 -0.71 -24.67 5.76
N GLU A 139 -1.39 -25.16 4.73
CA GLU A 139 -0.84 -25.15 3.37
C GLU A 139 -1.90 -24.71 2.36
N ALA A 140 -1.42 -24.07 1.29
CA ALA A 140 -2.14 -23.92 0.02
C ALA A 140 -2.33 -25.28 -0.69
N ALA A 141 -2.75 -26.31 0.06
CA ALA A 141 -3.00 -27.65 -0.42
C ALA A 141 -4.34 -27.69 -1.13
N ASN A 142 -4.38 -28.39 -2.27
CA ASN A 142 -5.62 -28.65 -2.99
C ASN A 142 -6.61 -29.43 -2.11
N SER A 143 -7.85 -28.95 -2.01
CA SER A 143 -8.90 -29.56 -1.18
C SER A 143 -9.16 -31.02 -1.54
N TYR A 144 -9.09 -31.40 -2.82
CA TYR A 144 -9.28 -32.78 -3.26
C TYR A 144 -8.15 -33.71 -2.85
N ASP A 145 -6.92 -33.21 -2.71
CA ASP A 145 -5.83 -34.02 -2.15
C ASP A 145 -6.15 -34.35 -0.69
N LEU A 146 -6.62 -33.37 0.09
CA LEU A 146 -7.02 -33.60 1.49
C LEU A 146 -8.17 -34.59 1.59
N PHE A 147 -9.17 -34.47 0.71
CA PHE A 147 -10.31 -35.38 0.72
C PHE A 147 -9.89 -36.84 0.53
N GLU A 148 -8.81 -37.15 -0.20
CA GLU A 148 -8.32 -38.54 -0.31
C GLU A 148 -7.90 -39.14 1.04
N ALA A 149 -7.43 -38.32 1.98
CA ALA A 149 -6.97 -38.75 3.30
C ALA A 149 -8.03 -38.60 4.41
N ILE A 150 -9.12 -37.89 4.15
CA ILE A 150 -10.14 -37.51 5.14
C ILE A 150 -11.42 -38.34 4.95
N ASP A 151 -12.07 -38.68 6.06
CA ASP A 151 -13.35 -39.40 6.08
C ASP A 151 -14.54 -38.45 6.24
N LYS A 152 -14.41 -37.46 7.13
CA LYS A 152 -15.48 -36.49 7.46
C LYS A 152 -14.99 -35.05 7.34
N VAL A 153 -15.86 -34.14 6.88
CA VAL A 153 -15.55 -32.71 6.76
C VAL A 153 -16.58 -31.88 7.54
N PHE A 154 -16.10 -31.04 8.46
CA PHE A 154 -16.90 -30.16 9.30
C PHE A 154 -16.72 -28.71 8.82
N VAL A 155 -17.83 -28.03 8.52
CA VAL A 155 -17.85 -26.67 7.95
C VAL A 155 -18.89 -25.79 8.65
N CYS A 156 -18.66 -24.47 8.66
CA CYS A 156 -19.67 -23.49 9.05
C CYS A 156 -20.45 -22.99 7.82
N ALA A 157 -19.87 -22.11 7.01
CA ALA A 157 -20.45 -21.54 5.79
C ALA A 157 -19.59 -21.76 4.52
N SER A 158 -18.41 -22.39 4.68
CA SER A 158 -17.44 -22.60 3.60
C SER A 158 -17.96 -23.41 2.41
N HIS A 159 -17.58 -22.98 1.21
CA HIS A 159 -17.84 -23.69 -0.05
C HIS A 159 -17.08 -25.03 -0.15
N ILE A 160 -16.00 -25.19 0.61
CA ILE A 160 -15.20 -26.44 0.67
C ILE A 160 -16.09 -27.64 1.04
N GLY A 161 -17.14 -27.44 1.83
CA GLY A 161 -18.08 -28.52 2.15
C GLY A 161 -18.86 -29.02 0.93
N PHE A 162 -19.16 -28.17 -0.05
CA PHE A 162 -19.78 -28.62 -1.30
C PHE A 162 -18.79 -29.41 -2.18
N GLU A 163 -17.52 -29.00 -2.20
CA GLU A 163 -16.45 -29.77 -2.86
C GLU A 163 -16.24 -31.14 -2.21
N ALA A 164 -16.35 -31.22 -0.89
CA ALA A 164 -16.28 -32.48 -0.15
C ALA A 164 -17.45 -33.42 -0.50
N LEU A 165 -18.69 -32.89 -0.64
CA LEU A 165 -19.82 -33.66 -1.16
C LEU A 165 -19.57 -34.19 -2.57
N MET A 166 -19.03 -33.35 -3.46
CA MET A 166 -18.63 -33.76 -4.82
C MET A 166 -17.57 -34.88 -4.81
N ALA A 167 -16.65 -34.85 -3.85
CA ALA A 167 -15.65 -35.90 -3.63
C ALA A 167 -16.19 -37.13 -2.86
N GLY A 168 -17.50 -37.19 -2.58
CA GLY A 168 -18.14 -38.32 -1.89
C GLY A 168 -17.82 -38.41 -0.39
N LYS A 169 -17.49 -37.29 0.26
CA LYS A 169 -17.18 -37.23 1.70
C LYS A 169 -18.45 -37.00 2.53
N GLU A 170 -18.43 -37.49 3.77
CA GLU A 170 -19.47 -37.18 4.75
C GLU A 170 -19.26 -35.75 5.26
N VAL A 171 -20.28 -34.89 5.14
CA VAL A 171 -20.18 -33.46 5.46
C VAL A 171 -21.14 -33.09 6.59
N HIS A 172 -20.60 -32.42 7.61
CA HIS A 172 -21.37 -31.84 8.72
C HIS A 172 -21.37 -30.32 8.64
N CYS A 173 -22.57 -29.73 8.64
CA CYS A 173 -22.76 -28.29 8.56
C CYS A 173 -23.17 -27.73 9.93
N TYR A 174 -22.31 -26.89 10.51
CA TYR A 174 -22.57 -26.17 11.76
C TYR A 174 -23.16 -24.77 11.53
N GLY A 175 -23.04 -24.24 10.30
CA GLY A 175 -23.82 -23.13 9.79
C GLY A 175 -24.82 -23.60 8.72
N VAL A 176 -25.37 -22.65 7.95
CA VAL A 176 -26.39 -22.91 6.93
C VAL A 176 -25.90 -22.49 5.53
N PRO A 177 -24.89 -23.16 4.96
CA PRO A 177 -24.48 -22.90 3.58
C PRO A 177 -25.60 -23.30 2.60
N PHE A 178 -25.52 -22.88 1.34
CA PHE A 178 -26.62 -23.05 0.37
C PHE A 178 -27.02 -24.53 0.12
N TYR A 179 -26.10 -25.47 0.35
CA TYR A 179 -26.28 -26.91 0.15
C TYR A 179 -26.75 -27.68 1.41
N ALA A 180 -26.82 -27.04 2.59
CA ALA A 180 -27.32 -27.66 3.82
C ALA A 180 -28.85 -27.87 3.80
N GLY A 181 -29.40 -28.78 4.60
CA GLY A 181 -30.86 -28.90 4.79
C GLY A 181 -31.64 -29.52 3.65
N TRP A 182 -30.96 -30.13 2.67
CA TRP A 182 -31.56 -30.83 1.53
C TRP A 182 -31.37 -32.35 1.58
N GLY A 183 -30.91 -32.91 2.71
CA GLY A 183 -30.76 -34.35 2.92
C GLY A 183 -29.38 -34.94 2.58
N MET A 184 -28.45 -34.15 2.05
CA MET A 184 -27.09 -34.59 1.68
C MET A 184 -26.04 -34.38 2.79
N THR A 185 -26.38 -33.60 3.82
CA THR A 185 -25.47 -33.17 4.89
C THR A 185 -26.01 -33.55 6.27
N HIS A 186 -25.13 -33.63 7.26
CA HIS A 186 -25.51 -33.67 8.67
C HIS A 186 -25.59 -32.24 9.21
N ASP A 187 -26.80 -31.69 9.27
CA ASP A 187 -27.02 -30.30 9.68
C ASP A 187 -27.23 -30.17 11.20
N HIS A 188 -26.44 -29.33 11.84
CA HIS A 188 -26.52 -29.06 13.29
C HIS A 188 -27.43 -27.88 13.64
N LEU A 189 -27.87 -27.13 12.64
CA LEU A 189 -28.90 -26.11 12.76
C LEU A 189 -30.16 -26.56 12.02
N ALA A 190 -31.32 -26.42 12.65
CA ALA A 190 -32.59 -26.70 11.99
C ALA A 190 -32.87 -25.64 10.92
N ILE A 191 -33.29 -26.06 9.72
CA ILE A 191 -33.62 -25.17 8.60
C ILE A 191 -35.07 -25.43 8.15
N PRO A 192 -36.11 -25.03 8.92
CA PRO A 192 -37.52 -25.39 8.65
C PRO A 192 -38.06 -24.94 7.28
N ARG A 193 -37.35 -24.01 6.64
CA ARG A 193 -37.67 -23.43 5.33
C ARG A 193 -37.22 -24.28 4.15
N ARG A 194 -36.26 -25.20 4.32
CA ARG A 194 -35.83 -26.19 3.30
C ARG A 194 -36.56 -27.49 3.58
N LYS A 195 -37.51 -27.85 2.71
CA LYS A 195 -38.54 -28.86 2.99
C LYS A 195 -38.46 -30.09 2.09
N GLN A 196 -37.57 -30.09 1.12
CA GLN A 196 -37.40 -31.15 0.13
C GLN A 196 -36.06 -31.84 0.32
N GLU A 197 -35.98 -33.10 -0.09
CA GLU A 197 -34.70 -33.78 -0.30
C GLU A 197 -34.25 -33.52 -1.74
N ARG A 198 -32.96 -33.21 -1.94
CA ARG A 198 -32.37 -32.94 -3.25
C ARG A 198 -31.08 -33.69 -3.45
N SER A 199 -30.86 -34.17 -4.66
CA SER A 199 -29.62 -34.83 -5.04
C SER A 199 -28.49 -33.81 -5.22
N LEU A 200 -27.24 -34.29 -5.15
CA LEU A 200 -26.07 -33.46 -5.43
C LEU A 200 -26.13 -32.87 -6.85
N GLU A 201 -26.56 -33.66 -7.83
CA GLU A 201 -26.70 -33.26 -9.23
C GLU A 201 -27.74 -32.16 -9.40
N GLU A 202 -28.85 -32.20 -8.66
CA GLU A 202 -29.88 -31.14 -8.67
C GLU A 202 -29.30 -29.82 -8.16
N ILE A 203 -28.64 -29.84 -7.00
CA ILE A 203 -28.03 -28.64 -6.42
C ILE A 203 -26.91 -28.11 -7.32
N PHE A 204 -26.08 -29.00 -7.86
CA PHE A 204 -25.01 -28.65 -8.79
C PHE A 204 -25.57 -28.03 -10.07
N HIS A 205 -26.58 -28.65 -10.69
CA HIS A 205 -27.19 -28.15 -11.91
C HIS A 205 -27.71 -26.73 -11.72
N LEU A 206 -28.49 -26.51 -10.66
CA LEU A 206 -29.07 -25.20 -10.39
C LEU A 206 -27.97 -24.16 -10.12
N PHE A 207 -26.98 -24.48 -9.28
CA PHE A 207 -25.96 -23.50 -8.87
C PHE A 207 -24.89 -23.26 -9.95
N TYR A 208 -24.24 -24.33 -10.43
CA TYR A 208 -23.10 -24.27 -11.34
C TYR A 208 -23.51 -24.16 -12.82
N ILE A 209 -24.67 -24.68 -13.23
CA ILE A 209 -25.06 -24.67 -14.65
C ILE A 209 -26.05 -23.53 -14.93
N GLU A 210 -27.16 -23.44 -14.19
CA GLU A 210 -28.21 -22.47 -14.50
C GLU A 210 -27.87 -21.05 -14.00
N HIS A 211 -27.41 -20.92 -12.75
CA HIS A 211 -27.26 -19.61 -12.08
C HIS A 211 -25.85 -19.02 -12.11
N SER A 212 -24.88 -19.74 -12.64
CA SER A 212 -23.50 -19.26 -12.75
C SER A 212 -23.17 -18.85 -14.18
N ARG A 213 -22.36 -17.80 -14.32
CA ARG A 213 -21.68 -17.46 -15.57
C ARG A 213 -20.18 -17.49 -15.37
N TYR A 214 -19.49 -18.06 -16.36
CA TYR A 214 -18.05 -18.24 -16.36
C TYR A 214 -17.40 -17.41 -17.44
N PHE A 215 -16.19 -16.97 -17.18
CA PHE A 215 -15.40 -16.16 -18.09
C PHE A 215 -14.01 -16.76 -18.19
N ILE A 216 -13.53 -16.97 -19.41
CA ILE A 216 -12.14 -17.36 -19.68
C ILE A 216 -11.44 -16.17 -20.35
N PRO A 217 -10.30 -15.69 -19.82
CA PRO A 217 -9.51 -14.63 -20.45
C PRO A 217 -9.24 -14.95 -21.93
N GLY A 218 -9.55 -14.00 -22.82
CA GLY A 218 -9.38 -14.14 -24.27
C GLY A 218 -10.45 -14.97 -24.99
N ARG A 219 -11.33 -15.71 -24.28
CA ARG A 219 -12.47 -16.44 -24.88
C ARG A 219 -13.84 -15.84 -24.54
N GLY A 220 -13.92 -14.97 -23.53
CA GLY A 220 -15.18 -14.35 -23.12
C GLY A 220 -16.02 -15.23 -22.20
N VAL A 221 -17.34 -15.00 -22.20
CA VAL A 221 -18.31 -15.78 -21.40
C VAL A 221 -18.45 -17.19 -21.98
N VAL A 222 -18.38 -18.21 -21.12
CA VAL A 222 -18.42 -19.61 -21.50
C VAL A 222 -19.28 -20.45 -20.57
N GLU A 223 -19.67 -21.64 -21.03
CA GLU A 223 -20.27 -22.69 -20.21
C GLU A 223 -19.23 -23.36 -19.28
N ILE A 224 -19.70 -24.02 -18.21
CA ILE A 224 -18.84 -24.65 -17.20
C ILE A 224 -17.90 -25.71 -17.77
N GLU A 225 -18.31 -26.45 -18.78
CA GLU A 225 -17.49 -27.50 -19.40
C GLU A 225 -16.23 -26.93 -20.04
N ASN A 226 -16.33 -25.73 -20.62
CA ASN A 226 -15.18 -25.05 -21.20
C ASN A 226 -14.22 -24.57 -20.12
N LEU A 227 -14.75 -24.13 -18.98
CA LEU A 227 -13.95 -23.74 -17.83
C LEU A 227 -13.23 -24.96 -17.22
N ILE A 228 -13.94 -26.08 -17.06
CA ILE A 228 -13.36 -27.36 -16.62
C ILE A 228 -12.25 -27.77 -17.58
N GLY A 229 -12.49 -27.72 -18.90
CA GLY A 229 -11.50 -28.05 -19.92
C GLY A 229 -10.26 -27.15 -19.85
N TYR A 230 -10.46 -25.85 -19.66
CA TYR A 230 -9.36 -24.89 -19.52
C TYR A 230 -8.46 -25.17 -18.32
N PHE A 231 -9.05 -25.46 -17.15
CA PHE A 231 -8.27 -25.85 -15.97
C PHE A 231 -7.64 -27.25 -16.12
N ALA A 232 -8.34 -28.19 -16.77
CA ALA A 232 -7.81 -29.52 -17.06
C ALA A 232 -6.57 -29.43 -17.95
N GLU A 233 -6.60 -28.66 -19.04
CA GLU A 233 -5.46 -28.45 -19.94
C GLU A 233 -4.27 -27.79 -19.21
N SER A 234 -4.55 -26.78 -18.39
CA SER A 234 -3.55 -26.12 -17.56
C SER A 234 -2.89 -27.08 -16.55
N SER A 235 -3.67 -28.03 -16.00
CA SER A 235 -3.18 -29.06 -15.08
C SER A 235 -2.35 -30.16 -15.75
N VAL A 236 -2.64 -30.48 -17.03
CA VAL A 236 -1.87 -31.45 -17.84
C VAL A 236 -0.53 -30.85 -18.27
N ILE A 237 -0.47 -29.56 -18.60
CA ILE A 237 0.80 -28.85 -18.85
C ILE A 237 1.65 -28.80 -17.57
N GLY A 238 1.01 -28.64 -16.40
CA GLY A 238 1.66 -28.79 -15.10
C GLY A 238 2.20 -30.20 -14.81
N GLN A 239 1.45 -31.25 -15.14
CA GLN A 239 1.88 -32.65 -14.97
C GLN A 239 2.97 -33.08 -15.97
N ALA A 240 2.96 -32.58 -17.21
CA ALA A 240 4.03 -32.83 -18.17
C ALA A 240 5.38 -32.28 -17.66
N ARG A 241 5.37 -31.16 -16.92
CA ARG A 241 6.54 -30.61 -16.21
C ARG A 241 6.97 -31.46 -15.01
N THR A 242 6.05 -32.12 -14.31
CA THR A 242 6.36 -33.02 -13.17
C THR A 242 6.90 -34.39 -13.63
N VAL A 243 6.36 -34.95 -14.71
CA VAL A 243 6.84 -36.22 -15.30
C VAL A 243 8.18 -36.02 -16.01
N ALA A 244 8.44 -34.84 -16.60
CA ALA A 244 9.77 -34.46 -17.09
C ALA A 244 10.81 -34.44 -15.95
N LYS A 245 10.45 -33.90 -14.77
CA LYS A 245 11.31 -33.95 -13.57
C LYS A 245 11.62 -35.36 -13.06
N THR A 246 10.77 -36.36 -13.32
CA THR A 246 11.02 -37.75 -12.88
C THR A 246 11.82 -38.57 -13.92
N ARG A 247 11.72 -38.23 -15.21
CA ARG A 247 12.53 -38.87 -16.26
C ARG A 247 13.94 -38.29 -16.40
N GLU A 248 14.17 -37.03 -16.00
CA GLU A 248 15.53 -36.46 -15.95
C GLU A 248 16.39 -37.01 -14.79
N ALA A 249 15.80 -37.75 -13.84
CA ALA A 249 16.55 -38.44 -12.79
C ALA A 249 17.23 -39.76 -13.26
N SER A 250 17.00 -40.23 -14.49
CA SER A 250 17.79 -41.31 -15.07
C SER A 250 17.99 -41.11 -16.58
N SER A 251 19.24 -40.82 -16.95
CA SER A 251 19.79 -40.79 -18.31
C SER A 251 19.28 -39.69 -19.25
N LEU A 252 19.84 -38.49 -19.11
CA LEU A 252 20.67 -37.81 -20.11
C LEU A 252 21.22 -36.55 -19.43
N LYS A 253 22.56 -36.43 -19.35
CA LYS A 253 23.21 -35.25 -18.79
C LYS A 253 22.77 -33.99 -19.57
N PRO A 254 22.25 -32.94 -18.91
CA PRO A 254 22.18 -31.62 -19.52
C PRO A 254 23.61 -31.13 -19.77
N SER A 255 23.84 -30.48 -20.91
CA SER A 255 25.07 -29.75 -21.18
C SER A 255 25.34 -28.76 -20.05
N ALA A 256 26.57 -28.76 -19.53
CA ALA A 256 27.01 -27.78 -18.53
C ALA A 256 26.79 -26.35 -19.07
N GLY A 257 26.08 -25.48 -18.33
CA GLY A 257 26.19 -24.04 -18.60
C GLY A 257 25.13 -23.08 -18.05
N GLU A 258 23.85 -23.42 -17.92
CA GLU A 258 22.84 -22.39 -17.57
C GLU A 258 22.38 -22.50 -16.11
N GLU A 259 22.91 -21.62 -15.26
CA GLU A 259 22.38 -21.39 -13.91
C GLU A 259 20.96 -20.80 -14.00
N GLU A 260 20.03 -21.34 -13.21
CA GLU A 260 18.65 -20.86 -13.12
C GLU A 260 18.61 -19.40 -12.62
N LEU A 261 18.00 -18.49 -13.38
CA LEU A 261 17.93 -17.06 -13.06
C LEU A 261 16.83 -16.79 -12.01
N ARG A 262 17.23 -16.27 -10.84
CA ARG A 262 16.38 -15.96 -9.68
C ARG A 262 16.45 -14.47 -9.38
N ILE A 263 15.41 -13.76 -9.79
CA ILE A 263 15.34 -12.30 -9.80
C ILE A 263 14.48 -11.84 -8.63
N LEU A 264 15.07 -11.06 -7.72
CA LEU A 264 14.33 -10.33 -6.69
C LEU A 264 14.13 -8.89 -7.14
N ILE A 265 12.90 -8.52 -7.46
CA ILE A 265 12.53 -7.14 -7.79
C ILE A 265 12.16 -6.44 -6.48
N ILE A 266 12.69 -5.24 -6.23
CA ILE A 266 12.34 -4.42 -5.07
C ILE A 266 11.66 -3.16 -5.58
N ILE A 267 10.44 -2.87 -5.13
CA ILE A 267 9.67 -1.73 -5.63
C ILE A 267 9.23 -0.82 -4.47
N PRO A 268 9.17 0.50 -4.67
CA PRO A 268 8.96 1.45 -3.59
C PRO A 268 7.50 1.93 -3.57
N SER A 269 6.60 1.09 -4.06
CA SER A 269 5.17 1.36 -4.16
C SER A 269 4.37 0.10 -3.90
N ALA A 270 3.09 0.26 -3.53
CA ALA A 270 2.19 -0.86 -3.39
C ALA A 270 2.01 -1.57 -4.74
N ARG A 271 1.64 -2.85 -4.68
CA ARG A 271 1.35 -3.69 -5.85
C ARG A 271 0.48 -3.02 -6.92
N TYR A 272 -0.57 -2.31 -6.49
CA TYR A 272 -1.51 -1.63 -7.40
C TYR A 272 -1.15 -0.16 -7.69
N GLY A 273 0.02 0.28 -7.23
CA GLY A 273 0.61 1.56 -7.58
C GLY A 273 1.09 1.62 -9.03
N ALA A 274 1.60 2.79 -9.44
CA ALA A 274 2.05 3.03 -10.81
C ALA A 274 3.11 2.02 -11.28
N SER A 275 4.16 1.81 -10.48
CA SER A 275 5.25 0.87 -10.82
C SER A 275 4.84 -0.60 -10.66
N GLY A 276 4.08 -0.92 -9.61
CA GLY A 276 3.66 -2.31 -9.34
C GLY A 276 2.85 -2.95 -10.48
N ARG A 277 2.02 -2.17 -11.19
CA ARG A 277 1.16 -2.69 -12.27
C ARG A 277 1.93 -3.22 -13.49
N TYR A 278 2.89 -2.48 -14.04
CA TYR A 278 3.64 -3.01 -15.18
C TYR A 278 4.77 -3.94 -14.74
N LEU A 279 5.29 -3.82 -13.51
CA LEU A 279 6.25 -4.79 -12.98
C LEU A 279 5.62 -6.16 -12.77
N GLN A 280 4.34 -6.23 -12.43
CA GLN A 280 3.58 -7.49 -12.50
C GLN A 280 3.66 -8.10 -13.90
N THR A 281 3.34 -7.31 -14.93
CA THR A 281 3.39 -7.76 -16.34
C THR A 281 4.80 -8.19 -16.76
N LEU A 282 5.83 -7.44 -16.37
CA LEU A 282 7.22 -7.77 -16.64
C LEU A 282 7.63 -9.07 -15.94
N ALA A 283 7.28 -9.22 -14.65
CA ALA A 283 7.57 -10.41 -13.86
C ALA A 283 6.91 -11.66 -14.46
N MET A 284 5.66 -11.56 -14.91
CA MET A 284 4.97 -12.65 -15.61
C MET A 284 5.69 -13.03 -16.92
N SER A 285 6.16 -12.04 -17.67
CA SER A 285 6.90 -12.27 -18.93
C SER A 285 8.27 -12.94 -18.67
N LEU A 286 8.96 -12.56 -17.59
CA LEU A 286 10.19 -13.21 -17.15
C LEU A 286 9.95 -14.66 -16.69
N ILE A 287 8.85 -14.93 -15.97
CA ILE A 287 8.47 -16.28 -15.55
C ILE A 287 8.14 -17.16 -16.77
N ALA A 288 7.49 -16.61 -17.79
CA ALA A 288 7.23 -17.30 -19.05
C ALA A 288 8.52 -17.68 -19.80
N LEU A 289 9.64 -17.02 -19.48
CA LEU A 289 10.99 -17.32 -19.97
C LEU A 289 11.80 -18.17 -18.99
N ASP A 290 11.15 -18.94 -18.11
CA ASP A 290 11.77 -19.85 -17.14
C ASP A 290 12.67 -19.16 -16.08
N CYS A 291 12.45 -17.87 -15.81
CA CYS A 291 13.03 -17.20 -14.65
C CYS A 291 12.17 -17.43 -13.40
N LYS A 292 12.79 -17.46 -12.21
CA LYS A 292 12.06 -17.32 -10.94
C LYS A 292 12.06 -15.86 -10.52
N VAL A 293 10.89 -15.33 -10.20
CA VAL A 293 10.74 -13.92 -9.83
C VAL A 293 10.03 -13.79 -8.48
N MET A 294 10.61 -12.98 -7.59
CA MET A 294 9.98 -12.53 -6.36
C MET A 294 9.97 -11.00 -6.36
N VAL A 295 8.88 -10.39 -5.89
CA VAL A 295 8.73 -8.93 -5.77
C VAL A 295 8.59 -8.56 -4.31
N LEU A 296 9.48 -7.70 -3.82
CA LEU A 296 9.46 -7.09 -2.50
C LEU A 296 8.94 -5.65 -2.64
N ALA A 297 7.77 -5.35 -2.09
CA ALA A 297 7.08 -4.09 -2.38
C ALA A 297 6.74 -3.31 -1.11
N GLU A 298 6.85 -1.97 -1.15
CA GLU A 298 6.29 -1.14 -0.09
C GLU A 298 4.76 -1.18 -0.06
N GLY A 299 4.17 -1.41 1.11
CA GLY A 299 2.71 -1.49 1.28
C GLY A 299 2.19 -2.91 1.22
N LYS A 300 0.94 -3.11 1.66
CA LYS A 300 0.35 -4.45 1.77
C LYS A 300 0.25 -5.10 0.39
N THR A 301 0.80 -6.31 0.29
CA THR A 301 0.69 -7.17 -0.89
C THR A 301 -0.08 -8.42 -0.51
N ASP A 302 -1.23 -8.65 -1.14
CA ASP A 302 -1.88 -9.97 -1.05
C ASP A 302 -1.09 -10.99 -1.91
N LEU A 303 -1.30 -12.29 -1.65
CA LEU A 303 -0.56 -13.48 -2.12
C LEU A 303 -0.29 -13.61 -3.64
N LEU A 304 0.46 -14.68 -3.97
CA LEU A 304 0.94 -15.14 -5.28
C LEU A 304 -0.13 -15.00 -6.38
N GLU A 305 0.18 -14.26 -7.45
CA GLU A 305 -0.73 -14.10 -8.59
C GLU A 305 0.03 -14.31 -9.89
N TYR A 306 -0.50 -15.18 -10.76
CA TYR A 306 0.10 -15.57 -12.04
C TYR A 306 1.57 -16.05 -11.91
N GLY A 307 1.91 -16.69 -10.80
CA GLY A 307 3.26 -17.21 -10.53
C GLY A 307 4.25 -16.21 -9.94
N VAL A 308 3.88 -14.92 -9.80
CA VAL A 308 4.75 -13.89 -9.20
C VAL A 308 4.57 -13.91 -7.68
N LYS A 309 5.64 -14.20 -6.93
CA LYS A 309 5.64 -14.15 -5.47
C LYS A 309 5.79 -12.71 -4.99
N TRP A 310 4.73 -12.14 -4.42
CA TRP A 310 4.77 -10.81 -3.80
C TRP A 310 4.98 -10.92 -2.29
N THR A 311 5.83 -10.03 -1.77
CA THR A 311 6.14 -9.93 -0.35
C THR A 311 6.15 -8.46 0.06
N THR A 312 5.55 -8.12 1.19
CA THR A 312 5.60 -6.75 1.72
C THR A 312 6.98 -6.44 2.30
N LEU A 313 7.53 -5.27 1.96
CA LEU A 313 8.79 -4.76 2.47
C LEU A 313 8.61 -4.25 3.90
N GLU A 314 9.11 -5.02 4.87
CA GLU A 314 9.04 -4.70 6.29
C GLU A 314 10.43 -4.65 6.93
N PHE A 315 10.55 -3.82 7.95
CA PHE A 315 11.77 -3.61 8.72
C PHE A 315 11.47 -3.75 10.22
N GLU A 316 12.40 -4.36 10.95
CA GLU A 316 12.45 -4.40 12.40
C GLU A 316 13.60 -3.51 12.87
N GLY A 317 13.30 -2.24 13.16
CA GLY A 317 14.32 -1.23 13.43
C GLY A 317 15.21 -0.96 12.20
N SER A 318 16.52 -1.13 12.34
CA SER A 318 17.48 -0.83 11.27
C SER A 318 17.62 -1.90 10.19
N ARG A 319 17.01 -3.07 10.39
CA ARG A 319 17.19 -4.26 9.54
C ARG A 319 15.87 -4.69 8.94
N LEU A 320 15.91 -5.40 7.80
CA LEU A 320 14.73 -6.09 7.26
C LEU A 320 14.08 -6.96 8.34
N ALA A 321 12.76 -7.10 8.33
CA ALA A 321 12.09 -7.99 9.28
C ALA A 321 12.61 -9.43 9.14
N LYS A 322 12.65 -10.19 10.24
CA LYS A 322 13.25 -11.54 10.21
C LYS A 322 12.54 -12.46 9.21
N SER A 323 11.21 -12.42 9.20
CA SER A 323 10.36 -13.14 8.24
C SER A 323 10.76 -12.87 6.79
N ILE A 324 11.08 -11.62 6.46
CA ILE A 324 11.49 -11.19 5.12
C ILE A 324 12.87 -11.73 4.78
N ARG A 325 13.83 -11.62 5.71
CA ARG A 325 15.18 -12.17 5.52
C ARG A 325 15.14 -13.67 5.26
N ASP A 326 14.35 -14.41 6.02
CA ASP A 326 14.24 -15.86 5.90
C ASP A 326 13.70 -16.25 4.50
N VAL A 327 12.65 -15.56 4.03
CA VAL A 327 12.09 -15.75 2.68
C VAL A 327 13.10 -15.41 1.57
N ILE A 328 13.92 -14.38 1.75
CA ILE A 328 14.94 -13.98 0.78
C ILE A 328 16.09 -14.99 0.72
N VAL A 329 16.53 -15.48 1.88
CA VAL A 329 17.57 -16.53 1.94
C VAL A 329 17.07 -17.81 1.29
N GLU A 330 15.81 -18.19 1.53
CA GLU A 330 15.18 -19.33 0.87
C GLU A 330 15.07 -19.13 -0.65
N PHE A 331 14.65 -17.95 -1.10
CA PHE A 331 14.56 -17.62 -2.53
C PHE A 331 15.94 -17.60 -3.20
N SER A 332 16.99 -17.24 -2.46
CA SER A 332 18.40 -17.23 -2.90
C SER A 332 18.59 -16.49 -4.24
N PRO A 333 18.27 -15.19 -4.30
CA PRO A 333 18.36 -14.43 -5.55
C PRO A 333 19.80 -14.41 -6.07
N ASN A 334 19.97 -14.40 -7.39
CA ASN A 334 21.24 -14.08 -8.04
C ASN A 334 21.24 -12.67 -8.63
N ILE A 335 20.07 -12.09 -8.89
CA ILE A 335 19.88 -10.69 -9.27
C ILE A 335 18.94 -9.99 -8.28
N ILE A 336 19.32 -8.79 -7.84
CA ILE A 336 18.45 -7.82 -7.19
C ILE A 336 18.16 -6.72 -8.21
N TYR A 337 16.89 -6.56 -8.57
CA TYR A 337 16.42 -5.50 -9.45
C TYR A 337 15.68 -4.46 -8.61
N GLU A 338 16.43 -3.47 -8.11
CA GLU A 338 15.89 -2.40 -7.29
C GLU A 338 15.32 -1.31 -8.18
N ASN A 339 14.08 -0.91 -7.91
CA ASN A 339 13.42 0.17 -8.62
C ASN A 339 13.29 1.38 -7.70
N GLY A 340 13.94 2.47 -8.08
CA GLY A 340 13.57 3.80 -7.68
C GLY A 340 14.58 4.51 -6.79
N VAL A 341 14.08 5.62 -6.25
CA VAL A 341 14.89 6.62 -5.55
C VAL A 341 14.46 6.71 -4.08
N ARG A 342 13.83 5.65 -3.56
CA ARG A 342 13.23 5.61 -2.23
C ARG A 342 14.14 4.85 -1.26
N SER A 343 14.39 5.47 -0.12
CA SER A 343 15.37 5.04 0.90
C SER A 343 15.16 3.60 1.37
N ARG A 344 13.91 3.16 1.57
CA ARG A 344 13.61 1.81 2.07
C ARG A 344 13.97 0.72 1.05
N ALA A 345 13.66 0.93 -0.22
CA ALA A 345 13.99 -0.01 -1.30
C ALA A 345 15.50 -0.13 -1.47
N GLN A 346 16.21 1.00 -1.49
CA GLN A 346 17.67 1.05 -1.54
C GLN A 346 18.34 0.38 -0.33
N ARG A 347 17.83 0.65 0.88
CA ARG A 347 18.30 -0.02 2.10
C ARG A 347 18.11 -1.53 2.05
N ALA A 348 16.94 -1.98 1.60
CA ALA A 348 16.65 -3.40 1.42
C ALA A 348 17.62 -4.03 0.42
N ALA A 349 17.83 -3.39 -0.73
CA ALA A 349 18.76 -3.86 -1.76
C ALA A 349 20.18 -4.04 -1.21
N LEU A 350 20.70 -3.05 -0.48
CA LEU A 350 22.03 -3.12 0.13
C LEU A 350 22.15 -4.24 1.17
N GLU A 351 21.16 -4.39 2.06
CA GLU A 351 21.15 -5.47 3.05
C GLU A 351 21.10 -6.85 2.38
N ILE A 352 20.24 -7.02 1.37
CA ILE A 352 20.07 -8.28 0.66
C ILE A 352 21.31 -8.64 -0.15
N MET A 353 21.93 -7.66 -0.80
CA MET A 353 23.18 -7.85 -1.53
C MET A 353 24.28 -8.39 -0.60
N ILE A 354 24.42 -7.82 0.60
CA ILE A 354 25.38 -8.30 1.61
C ILE A 354 25.01 -9.70 2.11
N MET A 355 23.72 -9.98 2.31
CA MET A 355 23.26 -11.26 2.83
C MET A 355 23.39 -12.42 1.83
N THR A 356 23.19 -12.15 0.55
CA THR A 356 23.03 -13.19 -0.49
C THR A 356 24.17 -13.23 -1.49
N GLY A 357 24.91 -12.15 -1.65
CA GLY A 357 25.91 -11.98 -2.72
C GLY A 357 25.30 -11.76 -4.11
N ALA A 358 23.97 -11.57 -4.21
CA ALA A 358 23.29 -11.30 -5.47
C ALA A 358 23.79 -10.01 -6.13
N ARG A 359 23.79 -9.97 -7.47
CA ARG A 359 24.20 -8.79 -8.25
C ARG A 359 23.12 -7.72 -8.21
N LEU A 360 23.50 -6.48 -7.93
CA LEU A 360 22.58 -5.36 -7.89
C LEU A 360 22.41 -4.73 -9.29
N VAL A 361 21.17 -4.47 -9.66
CA VAL A 361 20.76 -3.71 -10.84
C VAL A 361 19.80 -2.62 -10.39
N MET A 362 20.04 -1.39 -10.82
CA MET A 362 19.23 -0.23 -10.48
C MET A 362 18.30 0.14 -11.62
N GLN A 363 17.03 0.39 -11.34
CA GLN A 363 16.04 0.95 -12.25
C GLN A 363 15.69 2.37 -11.84
N SER A 364 15.99 3.33 -12.71
CA SER A 364 15.75 4.75 -12.51
C SER A 364 14.52 5.21 -13.30
N GLU A 365 13.44 5.53 -12.55
CA GLU A 365 12.16 5.99 -13.09
C GLU A 365 11.86 7.46 -12.80
N ASP A 366 12.17 7.90 -11.59
CA ASP A 366 12.08 9.28 -11.14
C ASP A 366 13.49 9.88 -11.11
N ASP A 367 13.64 11.16 -11.46
CA ASP A 367 14.90 11.87 -11.26
C ASP A 367 15.12 12.14 -9.77
N ASP A 368 16.02 11.36 -9.15
CA ASP A 368 16.37 11.48 -7.73
C ASP A 368 16.85 12.88 -7.33
N ARG A 369 17.57 13.58 -8.20
CA ARG A 369 18.05 14.93 -7.91
C ARG A 369 16.91 15.89 -7.76
N GLN A 370 15.96 15.86 -8.69
CA GLN A 370 14.79 16.72 -8.65
C GLN A 370 13.89 16.39 -7.46
N VAL A 371 13.71 15.11 -7.15
CA VAL A 371 12.97 14.66 -5.97
C VAL A 371 13.61 15.22 -4.70
N TYR A 372 14.92 15.08 -4.54
CA TYR A 372 15.64 15.56 -3.37
C TYR A 372 15.66 17.11 -3.29
N GLU A 373 15.84 17.79 -4.42
CA GLU A 373 15.78 19.26 -4.51
C GLU A 373 14.42 19.80 -4.06
N THR A 374 13.33 19.12 -4.41
CA THR A 374 11.97 19.54 -4.03
C THR A 374 11.79 19.60 -2.51
N ASP A 375 12.38 18.65 -1.79
CA ASP A 375 12.22 18.53 -0.33
C ASP A 375 13.33 19.22 0.48
N HIS A 376 14.52 19.42 -0.10
CA HIS A 376 15.71 19.91 0.60
C HIS A 376 16.37 21.15 0.00
N GLY A 377 15.92 21.61 -1.16
CA GLY A 377 16.44 22.79 -1.87
C GLY A 377 17.67 22.52 -2.74
N GLN A 378 17.95 23.49 -3.61
CA GLN A 378 18.97 23.39 -4.67
C GLN A 378 20.39 23.17 -4.14
N GLU A 379 20.77 23.82 -3.03
CA GLU A 379 22.11 23.67 -2.44
C GLU A 379 22.34 22.24 -1.91
N ALA A 380 21.32 21.64 -1.28
CA ALA A 380 21.38 20.27 -0.80
C ALA A 380 21.48 19.27 -1.97
N ALA A 381 20.72 19.50 -3.05
CA ALA A 381 20.80 18.70 -4.26
C ALA A 381 22.18 18.80 -4.93
N ALA A 382 22.75 20.00 -5.04
CA ALA A 382 24.09 20.21 -5.59
C ALA A 382 25.20 19.46 -4.80
N ASN A 383 25.05 19.33 -3.48
CA ASN A 383 25.97 18.52 -2.67
C ASN A 383 25.88 17.02 -3.02
N MET A 384 24.70 16.52 -3.38
CA MET A 384 24.53 15.12 -3.81
C MET A 384 25.22 14.85 -5.16
N GLU A 385 25.21 15.81 -6.08
CA GLU A 385 25.87 15.69 -7.39
C GLU A 385 27.39 15.51 -7.30
N LEU A 386 28.01 15.89 -6.18
CA LEU A 386 29.43 15.61 -5.91
C LEU A 386 29.75 14.11 -6.02
N LEU A 387 28.75 13.27 -5.78
CA LEU A 387 28.84 11.81 -5.82
C LEU A 387 28.54 11.21 -7.19
N ASP A 388 28.18 12.02 -8.19
CA ASP A 388 27.73 11.57 -9.52
C ASP A 388 28.84 11.78 -10.56
N LYS A 389 29.93 11.01 -10.39
CA LYS A 389 31.12 11.06 -11.25
C LYS A 389 31.60 9.66 -11.63
N PRO A 390 32.13 9.45 -12.85
CA PRO A 390 32.63 8.14 -13.26
C PRO A 390 33.60 7.51 -12.26
N VAL A 391 34.49 8.35 -11.69
CA VAL A 391 35.41 7.98 -10.63
C VAL A 391 35.35 9.07 -9.56
N LEU A 392 35.18 8.68 -8.29
CA LEU A 392 35.24 9.62 -7.17
C LEU A 392 36.66 9.80 -6.67
N SER A 393 37.03 11.06 -6.44
CA SER A 393 38.22 11.40 -5.67
C SER A 393 37.90 11.42 -4.16
N PHE A 394 38.92 11.30 -3.33
CA PHE A 394 38.76 11.51 -1.88
C PHE A 394 38.23 12.92 -1.55
N GLY A 395 38.64 13.94 -2.33
CA GLY A 395 38.18 15.31 -2.16
C GLY A 395 36.67 15.46 -2.36
N ASP A 396 36.09 14.71 -3.30
CA ASP A 396 34.64 14.69 -3.54
C ASP A 396 33.88 14.12 -2.34
N ILE A 397 34.36 12.98 -1.82
CA ILE A 397 33.78 12.32 -0.65
C ILE A 397 33.91 13.22 0.58
N GLN A 398 35.07 13.84 0.79
CA GLN A 398 35.30 14.74 1.91
C GLN A 398 34.36 15.95 1.85
N LYS A 399 34.21 16.58 0.68
CA LYS A 399 33.34 17.75 0.49
C LYS A 399 31.88 17.39 0.72
N PHE A 400 31.45 16.22 0.24
CA PHE A 400 30.12 15.69 0.55
C PHE A 400 29.95 15.49 2.06
N LEU A 401 30.85 14.78 2.74
CA LEU A 401 30.73 14.50 4.18
C LEU A 401 30.75 15.76 5.07
N GLN A 402 31.39 16.84 4.62
CA GLN A 402 31.41 18.13 5.34
C GLN A 402 30.05 18.84 5.35
N THR A 403 29.21 18.57 4.35
CA THR A 403 27.91 19.23 4.15
C THR A 403 26.73 18.27 4.30
N ALA A 404 27.01 16.96 4.32
CA ALA A 404 26.00 15.92 4.45
C ALA A 404 25.30 16.00 5.82
N ASN A 405 23.97 15.87 5.78
CA ASN A 405 23.16 15.78 6.97
C ASN A 405 23.25 14.37 7.56
N LEU A 406 24.34 14.08 8.30
CA LEU A 406 24.58 12.76 8.89
C LEU A 406 23.48 12.34 9.88
N ASN A 407 22.82 13.30 10.52
CA ASN A 407 21.68 13.01 11.38
C ASN A 407 20.50 12.48 10.57
N HIS A 408 20.19 13.09 9.42
CA HIS A 408 19.19 12.58 8.50
C HIS A 408 19.54 11.15 8.04
N ALA A 409 20.77 10.91 7.59
CA ALA A 409 21.21 9.57 7.19
C ALA A 409 21.04 8.54 8.32
N LEU A 410 21.48 8.87 9.54
CA LEU A 410 21.30 8.02 10.71
C LEU A 410 19.82 7.72 10.99
N HIS A 411 18.94 8.73 10.96
CA HIS A 411 17.51 8.50 11.13
C HIS A 411 16.94 7.59 10.05
N VAL A 412 17.29 7.81 8.77
CA VAL A 412 16.87 6.92 7.68
C VAL A 412 17.35 5.49 7.91
N PHE A 413 18.58 5.27 8.40
CA PHE A 413 19.10 3.93 8.64
C PHE A 413 18.53 3.22 9.88
N PHE A 414 18.14 3.95 10.92
CA PHE A 414 17.60 3.38 12.16
C PHE A 414 16.07 3.36 12.23
N ASP A 415 15.42 4.24 11.48
CA ASP A 415 13.97 4.35 11.34
C ASP A 415 13.58 4.37 9.85
N PRO A 416 13.27 3.20 9.27
CA PRO A 416 12.78 3.09 7.90
C PRO A 416 11.49 3.85 7.58
N ALA A 417 10.75 4.33 8.58
CA ALA A 417 9.60 5.18 8.34
C ALA A 417 9.97 6.67 8.26
N TYR A 418 11.19 7.06 8.67
CA TYR A 418 11.64 8.44 8.83
C TYR A 418 11.51 9.28 7.57
N ASP A 419 12.30 8.98 6.54
CA ASP A 419 12.18 9.58 5.22
C ASP A 419 12.06 8.45 4.21
N ARG A 420 11.06 8.60 3.33
CA ARG A 420 10.72 7.66 2.28
C ARG A 420 11.42 7.98 0.96
N TRP A 421 11.87 9.22 0.74
CA TRP A 421 12.42 9.66 -0.54
C TRP A 421 13.91 9.37 -0.66
N VAL A 422 14.75 10.36 -0.94
CA VAL A 422 16.14 10.14 -1.35
C VAL A 422 17.07 10.31 -0.16
N GLU A 423 17.79 9.25 0.21
CA GLU A 423 18.90 9.35 1.17
C GLU A 423 20.24 9.33 0.39
N PRO A 424 21.02 10.43 0.40
CA PRO A 424 22.18 10.58 -0.47
C PRO A 424 23.25 9.48 -0.38
N MET A 425 23.50 8.92 0.82
CA MET A 425 24.51 7.88 1.00
C MET A 425 24.06 6.53 0.43
N SER A 426 22.84 6.11 0.75
CA SER A 426 22.21 4.87 0.25
C SER A 426 22.09 4.92 -1.27
N ARG A 427 21.64 6.07 -1.80
CA ARG A 427 21.58 6.34 -3.24
C ARG A 427 22.94 6.15 -3.89
N ALA A 428 23.98 6.84 -3.39
CA ALA A 428 25.32 6.78 -3.98
C ALA A 428 25.92 5.37 -3.92
N LEU A 429 25.67 4.62 -2.84
CA LEU A 429 26.10 3.23 -2.72
C LEU A 429 25.39 2.34 -3.75
N CYS A 430 24.06 2.46 -3.89
CA CYS A 430 23.28 1.66 -4.82
C CYS A 430 23.75 1.85 -6.27
N TYR A 431 23.88 3.09 -6.75
CA TYR A 431 24.36 3.35 -8.12
C TYR A 431 25.78 2.87 -8.37
N ARG A 432 26.67 2.90 -7.38
CA ARG A 432 28.07 2.49 -7.55
C ARG A 432 28.30 1.00 -7.45
N LEU A 433 27.48 0.31 -6.64
CA LEU A 433 27.54 -1.14 -6.45
C LEU A 433 26.77 -1.88 -7.53
N SER A 434 25.81 -1.24 -8.19
CA SER A 434 25.08 -1.86 -9.29
C SER A 434 25.97 -2.08 -10.51
N GLU A 435 25.76 -3.21 -11.17
CA GLU A 435 26.55 -3.65 -12.33
C GLU A 435 25.88 -3.33 -13.68
N LEU A 436 24.59 -2.97 -13.62
CA LEU A 436 23.79 -2.50 -14.73
C LEU A 436 22.85 -1.41 -14.20
N HIS A 437 22.73 -0.33 -14.97
CA HIS A 437 21.71 0.69 -14.77
C HIS A 437 20.63 0.51 -15.82
N THR A 438 19.39 0.52 -15.39
CA THR A 438 18.23 0.54 -16.26
C THR A 438 17.52 1.86 -16.05
N ALA A 439 16.97 2.43 -17.11
CA ALA A 439 16.32 3.73 -17.06
C ALA A 439 15.02 3.71 -17.83
N ILE A 440 14.07 4.54 -17.39
CA ILE A 440 12.73 4.62 -17.98
C ILE A 440 12.75 5.02 -19.47
N TRP A 441 13.72 5.84 -19.89
CA TRP A 441 13.92 6.23 -21.28
C TRP A 441 15.37 6.65 -21.60
N HIS A 442 15.64 6.92 -22.89
CA HIS A 442 16.99 7.15 -23.42
C HIS A 442 17.77 8.29 -22.75
N PRO A 443 17.23 9.52 -22.57
CA PRO A 443 18.00 10.62 -21.99
C PRO A 443 18.49 10.31 -20.58
N PHE A 444 17.69 9.60 -19.79
CA PHE A 444 18.08 9.22 -18.44
C PHE A 444 19.13 8.08 -18.47
N ALA A 445 19.00 7.12 -19.39
CA ALA A 445 20.02 6.10 -19.62
C ALA A 445 21.38 6.70 -20.02
N GLU A 446 21.38 7.74 -20.86
CA GLU A 446 22.59 8.45 -21.29
C GLU A 446 23.25 9.20 -20.13
N ARG A 447 22.45 9.89 -19.30
CA ARG A 447 22.93 10.55 -18.09
C ARG A 447 23.61 9.56 -17.14
N LEU A 448 22.97 8.43 -16.84
CA LEU A 448 23.52 7.41 -15.94
C LEU A 448 24.83 6.80 -16.48
N ALA A 449 24.91 6.56 -17.80
CA ALA A 449 26.13 6.06 -18.43
C ALA A 449 27.29 7.04 -18.24
N ASN A 450 27.03 8.34 -18.45
CA ASN A 450 28.01 9.41 -18.27
C ASN A 450 28.42 9.61 -16.81
N GLU A 451 27.51 9.42 -15.86
CA GLU A 451 27.75 9.69 -14.43
C GLU A 451 28.45 8.54 -13.72
N TYR A 452 28.22 7.28 -14.10
CA TYR A 452 28.71 6.13 -13.32
C TYR A 452 29.59 5.15 -14.09
N ASN A 453 29.70 5.29 -15.42
CA ASN A 453 30.45 4.36 -16.27
C ASN A 453 30.06 2.89 -16.01
N VAL A 454 28.75 2.66 -15.89
CA VAL A 454 28.10 1.36 -15.77
C VAL A 454 27.33 1.14 -17.08
N PRO A 455 27.26 -0.08 -17.63
CA PRO A 455 26.37 -0.36 -18.76
C PRO A 455 24.95 0.10 -18.47
N THR A 456 24.28 0.69 -19.46
CA THR A 456 22.90 1.14 -19.33
C THR A 456 21.97 0.43 -20.33
N MET A 457 20.69 0.29 -19.96
CA MET A 457 19.64 -0.25 -20.80
C MET A 457 18.33 0.50 -20.56
N VAL A 458 17.55 0.74 -21.62
CA VAL A 458 16.20 1.31 -21.48
C VAL A 458 15.23 0.20 -21.09
N VAL A 459 14.54 0.40 -19.96
CA VAL A 459 13.45 -0.46 -19.47
C VAL A 459 12.25 0.46 -19.17
N PRO A 460 11.34 0.65 -20.14
CA PRO A 460 10.20 1.52 -19.99
C PRO A 460 9.04 0.80 -19.24
N PRO A 461 7.96 1.52 -18.89
CA PRO A 461 6.71 0.87 -18.46
C PRO A 461 6.23 -0.08 -19.55
N VAL A 462 6.12 -1.38 -19.22
CA VAL A 462 5.74 -2.41 -20.20
C VAL A 462 4.23 -2.64 -20.28
N ILE A 463 3.79 -3.13 -21.43
CA ILE A 463 2.40 -3.42 -21.76
C ILE A 463 2.24 -4.88 -22.12
N ALA A 464 1.17 -5.49 -21.62
CA ALA A 464 0.84 -6.88 -21.92
C ALA A 464 0.35 -7.01 -23.37
N LYS A 465 0.67 -8.13 -24.01
CA LYS A 465 0.24 -8.44 -25.38
C LYS A 465 -1.27 -8.26 -25.61
N ALA A 466 -2.09 -8.58 -24.62
CA ALA A 466 -3.55 -8.47 -24.68
C ALA A 466 -4.05 -7.01 -24.80
N ASP A 467 -3.29 -6.02 -24.32
CA ASP A 467 -3.71 -4.62 -24.42
C ASP A 467 -3.62 -4.10 -25.86
N PHE A 468 -2.69 -4.62 -26.67
CA PHE A 468 -2.59 -4.31 -28.11
C PHE A 468 -3.74 -4.92 -28.93
N GLN A 469 -4.45 -5.90 -28.36
CA GLN A 469 -5.56 -6.60 -29.02
C GLN A 469 -6.93 -6.04 -28.64
N ARG A 470 -6.98 -5.00 -27.80
CA ARG A 470 -8.26 -4.39 -27.39
C ARG A 470 -8.94 -3.74 -28.59
N MET A 471 -10.18 -4.14 -28.83
CA MET A 471 -11.02 -3.58 -29.88
C MET A 471 -11.50 -2.17 -29.48
N PRO A 472 -11.67 -1.26 -30.45
CA PRO A 472 -12.31 0.03 -30.21
C PRO A 472 -13.76 -0.18 -29.74
N LEU A 473 -14.30 0.81 -29.04
CA LEU A 473 -15.71 0.81 -28.65
C LEU A 473 -16.60 0.92 -29.90
N GLU A 474 -17.77 0.29 -29.84
CA GLU A 474 -18.83 0.61 -30.78
C GLU A 474 -19.30 2.06 -30.56
N ALA A 475 -19.81 2.71 -31.61
CA ALA A 475 -20.21 4.13 -31.54
C ALA A 475 -21.23 4.39 -30.42
N GLU A 476 -22.21 3.50 -30.26
CA GLU A 476 -23.24 3.60 -29.22
C GLU A 476 -22.66 3.51 -27.81
N GLU A 477 -21.64 2.66 -27.60
CA GLU A 477 -20.97 2.51 -26.31
C GLU A 477 -20.16 3.75 -25.97
N ARG A 478 -19.42 4.30 -26.95
CA ARG A 478 -18.69 5.57 -26.78
C ARG A 478 -19.66 6.69 -26.40
N ASP A 479 -20.76 6.83 -27.12
CA ASP A 479 -21.76 7.88 -26.88
C ASP A 479 -22.38 7.77 -25.48
N ALA A 480 -22.66 6.55 -25.02
CA ALA A 480 -23.20 6.30 -23.69
C ALA A 480 -22.20 6.68 -22.57
N ILE A 481 -20.91 6.40 -22.77
CA ILE A 481 -19.85 6.79 -21.82
C ILE A 481 -19.74 8.32 -21.74
N LEU A 482 -19.67 9.00 -22.89
CA LEU A 482 -19.50 10.46 -22.90
C LEU A 482 -20.70 11.19 -22.27
N LYS A 483 -21.92 10.75 -22.59
CA LYS A 483 -23.14 11.32 -21.99
C LYS A 483 -23.20 11.16 -20.47
N ARG A 484 -22.69 10.06 -19.91
CA ARG A 484 -22.59 9.88 -18.44
C ARG A 484 -21.70 10.93 -17.78
N HIS A 485 -20.73 11.46 -18.50
CA HIS A 485 -19.85 12.54 -18.04
C HIS A 485 -20.29 13.93 -18.48
N GLY A 486 -21.52 14.08 -19.02
CA GLY A 486 -22.05 15.36 -19.48
C GLY A 486 -21.37 15.90 -20.74
N ILE A 487 -20.74 15.02 -21.53
CA ILE A 487 -20.06 15.37 -22.77
C ILE A 487 -20.91 14.94 -23.97
N GLU A 488 -21.13 15.86 -24.91
CA GLU A 488 -21.85 15.58 -26.15
C GLU A 488 -20.99 14.72 -27.10
N PRO A 489 -21.53 13.63 -27.69
CA PRO A 489 -20.68 12.67 -28.41
C PRO A 489 -19.99 13.18 -29.68
N HIS A 490 -20.48 14.29 -30.26
CA HIS A 490 -19.89 14.91 -31.45
C HIS A 490 -18.63 15.74 -31.13
N ARG A 491 -18.32 15.97 -29.84
CA ARG A 491 -17.12 16.69 -29.42
C ARG A 491 -15.87 15.86 -29.63
N VAL A 492 -14.76 16.54 -29.87
CA VAL A 492 -13.41 15.95 -29.81
C VAL A 492 -12.93 15.99 -28.36
N VAL A 493 -12.76 14.81 -27.77
CA VAL A 493 -12.48 14.63 -26.34
C VAL A 493 -10.99 14.47 -26.11
N ILE A 494 -10.39 15.43 -25.40
CA ILE A 494 -9.02 15.36 -24.89
C ILE A 494 -9.06 14.88 -23.44
N PHE A 495 -8.28 13.84 -23.12
CA PHE A 495 -8.22 13.27 -21.78
C PHE A 495 -6.85 13.45 -21.13
N ILE A 496 -6.81 14.08 -19.94
CA ILE A 496 -5.63 14.16 -19.08
C ILE A 496 -5.85 13.29 -17.83
N GLY A 497 -5.40 12.04 -17.89
CA GLY A 497 -5.59 11.07 -16.81
C GLY A 497 -4.38 10.87 -15.87
N GLY A 498 -3.30 11.61 -16.11
CA GLY A 498 -2.07 11.62 -15.30
C GLY A 498 -2.04 12.70 -14.22
N ALA A 499 -1.08 12.61 -13.31
CA ALA A 499 -0.84 13.66 -12.31
C ALA A 499 -0.15 14.88 -12.95
N LEU A 500 -0.58 16.07 -12.54
CA LEU A 500 0.04 17.35 -12.89
C LEU A 500 0.73 17.94 -11.65
N TYR A 501 1.91 18.52 -11.86
CA TYR A 501 2.83 18.89 -10.79
C TYR A 501 2.91 20.41 -10.62
N SER A 502 3.00 20.86 -9.36
CA SER A 502 2.91 22.29 -8.99
C SER A 502 4.11 23.15 -9.37
N TYR A 503 5.22 22.54 -9.77
CA TYR A 503 6.44 23.25 -10.18
C TYR A 503 6.52 23.49 -11.71
N SER A 504 5.48 23.14 -12.47
CA SER A 504 5.38 23.40 -13.91
C SER A 504 4.11 24.20 -14.24
N GLU A 505 4.23 25.17 -15.15
CA GLU A 505 3.11 25.96 -15.68
C GLU A 505 2.44 25.31 -16.90
N GLU A 506 2.84 24.09 -17.28
CA GLU A 506 2.40 23.39 -18.49
C GLU A 506 0.88 23.30 -18.66
N TYR A 507 0.15 23.08 -17.56
CA TYR A 507 -1.31 22.96 -17.61
C TYR A 507 -2.00 24.29 -17.91
N SER A 508 -1.48 25.39 -17.35
CA SER A 508 -1.96 26.74 -17.63
C SER A 508 -1.82 27.09 -19.11
N ILE A 509 -0.67 26.77 -19.69
CA ILE A 509 -0.37 27.00 -21.12
C ILE A 509 -1.29 26.13 -21.99
N PHE A 510 -1.52 24.88 -21.60
CA PHE A 510 -2.43 23.97 -22.28
C PHE A 510 -3.88 24.50 -22.32
N LEU A 511 -4.41 25.00 -21.20
CA LEU A 511 -5.77 25.57 -21.15
C LEU A 511 -5.90 26.79 -22.08
N ASP A 512 -4.90 27.67 -22.11
CA ASP A 512 -4.86 28.79 -23.06
C ASP A 512 -4.82 28.32 -24.52
N ALA A 513 -4.00 27.32 -24.80
CA ALA A 513 -3.88 26.74 -26.13
C ALA A 513 -5.20 26.11 -26.59
N LEU A 514 -5.91 25.40 -25.70
CA LEU A 514 -7.21 24.81 -25.99
C LEU A 514 -8.28 25.89 -26.29
N ASN A 515 -8.28 26.98 -25.54
CA ASN A 515 -9.12 28.15 -25.80
C ASN A 515 -8.81 28.78 -27.17
N LEU A 516 -7.54 28.96 -27.50
CA LEU A 516 -7.09 29.50 -28.77
C LEU A 516 -7.47 28.59 -29.95
N ALA A 517 -7.31 27.28 -29.81
CA ALA A 517 -7.70 26.30 -30.83
C ALA A 517 -9.21 26.31 -31.07
N THR A 518 -10.00 26.38 -30.00
CA THR A 518 -11.47 26.47 -30.08
C THR A 518 -11.90 27.75 -30.81
N LYS A 519 -11.29 28.90 -30.49
CA LYS A 519 -11.56 30.19 -31.15
C LYS A 519 -11.17 30.19 -32.63
N ALA A 520 -10.03 29.58 -32.97
CA ALA A 520 -9.52 29.57 -34.34
C ALA A 520 -10.32 28.66 -35.28
N THR A 521 -10.86 27.56 -34.75
CA THR A 521 -11.51 26.52 -35.56
C THR A 521 -13.04 26.63 -35.55
N HIS A 522 -13.61 27.28 -34.54
CA HIS A 522 -15.05 27.27 -34.23
C HIS A 522 -15.62 25.86 -34.02
N ILE A 523 -14.75 24.86 -33.81
CA ILE A 523 -15.15 23.49 -33.46
C ILE A 523 -14.95 23.30 -31.95
N PRO A 524 -15.99 22.85 -31.24
CA PRO A 524 -15.96 22.71 -29.80
C PRO A 524 -15.26 21.41 -29.36
N PHE A 525 -14.30 21.56 -28.44
CA PHE A 525 -13.61 20.46 -27.77
C PHE A 525 -14.32 20.07 -26.48
N ALA A 526 -13.95 18.92 -25.93
CA ALA A 526 -14.23 18.55 -24.56
C ALA A 526 -12.92 18.18 -23.83
N LEU A 527 -12.81 18.57 -22.57
CA LEU A 527 -11.70 18.20 -21.69
C LEU A 527 -12.19 17.31 -20.55
N ILE A 528 -11.61 16.13 -20.43
CA ILE A 528 -11.80 15.26 -19.27
C ILE A 528 -10.48 15.19 -18.48
N ILE A 529 -10.55 15.32 -17.17
CA ILE A 529 -9.39 15.23 -16.27
C ILE A 529 -9.61 14.26 -15.10
N ALA A 530 -8.53 13.89 -14.41
CA ALA A 530 -8.57 13.18 -13.14
C ALA A 530 -7.92 14.02 -12.01
N SER A 531 -8.68 14.92 -11.37
CA SER A 531 -8.13 15.95 -10.47
C SER A 531 -7.45 15.41 -9.21
N LYS A 532 -8.02 14.40 -8.54
CA LYS A 532 -7.49 13.83 -7.29
C LYS A 532 -6.11 13.16 -7.38
N ARG A 533 -5.57 13.01 -8.59
CA ARG A 533 -4.20 12.51 -8.82
C ARG A 533 -3.15 13.61 -8.76
N SER A 534 -3.58 14.87 -8.82
CA SER A 534 -2.72 16.05 -8.84
C SER A 534 -2.78 16.77 -7.50
N LYS A 535 -1.65 17.32 -7.03
CA LYS A 535 -1.64 18.23 -5.87
C LYS A 535 -2.18 19.62 -6.22
N LEU A 536 -2.23 19.96 -7.50
CA LEU A 536 -2.79 21.19 -8.04
C LEU A 536 -4.33 21.15 -8.11
N PRO A 537 -5.03 22.28 -7.92
CA PRO A 537 -6.48 22.37 -8.05
C PRO A 537 -6.91 22.42 -9.53
N ILE A 538 -6.52 21.41 -10.31
CA ILE A 538 -6.62 21.43 -11.78
C ILE A 538 -8.07 21.50 -12.32
N ALA A 539 -9.04 21.03 -11.53
CA ALA A 539 -10.46 21.16 -11.87
C ALA A 539 -10.93 22.62 -11.76
N GLN A 540 -10.55 23.30 -10.67
CA GLN A 540 -10.85 24.72 -10.49
C GLN A 540 -10.17 25.56 -11.56
N MET A 541 -8.89 25.29 -11.84
CA MET A 541 -8.15 26.00 -12.90
C MET A 541 -8.81 25.86 -14.27
N ALA A 542 -9.31 24.66 -14.62
CA ALA A 542 -10.05 24.45 -15.85
C ALA A 542 -11.38 25.22 -15.85
N ALA A 543 -12.17 25.10 -14.78
CA ALA A 543 -13.47 25.76 -14.66
C ALA A 543 -13.38 27.30 -14.75
N GLU A 544 -12.32 27.90 -14.22
CA GLU A 544 -12.11 29.36 -14.23
C GLU A 544 -11.59 29.89 -15.58
N ARG A 545 -10.89 29.05 -16.35
CA ARG A 545 -10.11 29.51 -17.51
C ARG A 545 -10.66 29.05 -18.85
N LEU A 546 -11.35 27.91 -18.91
CA LEU A 546 -11.89 27.38 -20.16
C LEU A 546 -13.05 28.24 -20.68
N LEU A 547 -13.13 28.36 -22.00
CA LEU A 547 -14.26 28.98 -22.66
C LEU A 547 -15.55 28.17 -22.44
N PRO A 548 -16.73 28.81 -22.33
CA PRO A 548 -18.01 28.13 -22.11
C PRO A 548 -18.39 27.10 -23.19
N GLU A 549 -17.84 27.23 -24.40
CA GLU A 549 -18.08 26.29 -25.51
C GLU A 549 -17.33 24.95 -25.35
N ILE A 550 -16.32 24.90 -24.48
CA ILE A 550 -15.54 23.70 -24.17
C ILE A 550 -16.21 22.97 -23.02
N GLU A 551 -16.72 21.77 -23.29
CA GLU A 551 -17.30 20.94 -22.24
C GLU A 551 -16.19 20.36 -21.35
N PHE A 552 -16.47 20.28 -20.05
CA PHE A 552 -15.49 19.91 -19.06
C PHE A 552 -16.06 18.89 -18.07
N ALA A 553 -15.32 17.82 -17.83
CA ALA A 553 -15.63 16.83 -16.80
C ALA A 553 -14.40 16.48 -15.96
N ASP A 554 -14.58 16.41 -14.65
CA ASP A 554 -13.60 15.87 -13.72
C ASP A 554 -14.08 14.50 -13.22
N LEU A 555 -13.24 13.48 -13.38
CA LEU A 555 -13.57 12.13 -12.97
C LEU A 555 -13.42 11.93 -11.45
N ASP A 556 -12.74 12.82 -10.72
CA ASP A 556 -12.54 12.74 -9.26
C ASP A 556 -11.77 11.47 -8.79
N LEU A 557 -11.25 10.63 -9.70
CA LEU A 557 -11.17 9.17 -9.47
C LEU A 557 -10.15 8.62 -8.48
N GLY A 558 -10.65 7.63 -7.71
CA GLY A 558 -9.92 6.52 -7.07
C GLY A 558 -10.17 5.13 -7.70
N ASP A 559 -10.98 5.00 -8.77
CA ASP A 559 -11.30 3.72 -9.43
C ASP A 559 -10.66 3.62 -10.84
N ASP A 560 -9.97 2.50 -11.12
CA ASP A 560 -9.27 2.26 -12.39
C ASP A 560 -10.20 1.76 -13.52
N GLU A 561 -11.39 1.24 -13.21
CA GLU A 561 -12.36 0.84 -14.24
C GLU A 561 -12.85 2.04 -15.04
N VAL A 562 -13.22 3.12 -14.33
CA VAL A 562 -13.66 4.37 -14.95
C VAL A 562 -12.53 5.01 -15.76
N TYR A 563 -11.28 4.94 -15.28
CA TYR A 563 -10.12 5.40 -16.06
C TYR A 563 -10.01 4.67 -17.40
N LEU A 564 -10.14 3.33 -17.41
CA LEU A 564 -10.06 2.54 -18.62
C LEU A 564 -11.25 2.79 -19.56
N GLU A 565 -12.43 3.02 -19.01
CA GLU A 565 -13.64 3.37 -19.76
C GLU A 565 -13.45 4.69 -20.52
N VAL A 566 -13.03 5.75 -19.83
CA VAL A 566 -12.77 7.05 -20.44
C VAL A 566 -11.59 7.00 -21.41
N LEU A 567 -10.53 6.25 -21.09
CA LEU A 567 -9.41 6.05 -22.01
C LEU A 567 -9.86 5.41 -23.34
N LYS A 568 -10.86 4.53 -23.31
CA LYS A 568 -11.44 3.95 -24.54
C LYS A 568 -12.34 4.95 -25.27
N ALA A 569 -13.07 5.81 -24.56
CA ALA A 569 -14.03 6.74 -25.15
C ALA A 569 -13.40 8.03 -25.70
N CYS A 570 -12.27 8.48 -25.15
CA CYS A 570 -11.62 9.71 -25.59
C CYS A 570 -11.01 9.61 -26.99
N ASP A 571 -10.80 10.77 -27.62
CA ASP A 571 -10.22 10.87 -28.95
C ASP A 571 -8.71 11.07 -28.92
N VAL A 572 -8.19 11.80 -27.92
CA VAL A 572 -6.76 12.08 -27.74
C VAL A 572 -6.41 12.02 -26.25
N VAL A 573 -5.27 11.41 -25.92
CA VAL A 573 -4.73 11.42 -24.55
C VAL A 573 -3.61 12.46 -24.46
N CYS A 574 -3.73 13.39 -23.52
CA CYS A 574 -2.79 14.49 -23.37
C CYS A 574 -1.95 14.35 -22.10
N SER A 575 -0.65 14.62 -22.23
CA SER A 575 0.25 14.92 -21.12
C SER A 575 1.01 16.20 -21.49
N PRO A 576 0.55 17.38 -21.04
CA PRO A 576 1.26 18.61 -21.32
C PRO A 576 2.65 18.59 -20.68
N GLY A 577 3.59 19.34 -21.25
CA GLY A 577 4.97 19.39 -20.78
C GLY A 577 5.73 20.57 -21.39
N LEU A 578 6.86 20.93 -20.79
CA LEU A 578 7.75 21.98 -21.26
C LEU A 578 9.14 21.40 -21.55
N PRO A 579 10.00 22.07 -22.34
CA PRO A 579 11.38 21.66 -22.52
C PRO A 579 12.22 22.01 -21.28
N ASP A 580 12.02 21.27 -20.19
CA ASP A 580 12.71 21.41 -18.92
C ASP A 580 13.32 20.08 -18.45
N THR A 581 14.13 20.13 -17.40
CA THR A 581 14.84 18.96 -16.85
C THR A 581 13.89 17.86 -16.40
N PHE A 582 12.74 18.22 -15.83
CA PHE A 582 11.72 17.28 -15.40
C PHE A 582 11.15 16.46 -16.56
N ASN A 583 10.74 17.15 -17.63
CA ASN A 583 10.20 16.52 -18.83
C ASN A 583 11.26 15.74 -19.60
N HIS A 584 12.52 16.17 -19.54
CA HIS A 584 13.61 15.54 -20.26
C HIS A 584 13.91 14.11 -19.78
N TYR A 585 13.82 13.85 -18.48
CA TYR A 585 14.11 12.53 -17.90
C TYR A 585 12.87 11.66 -17.63
N ARG A 586 11.64 12.18 -17.83
CA ARG A 586 10.41 11.44 -17.55
C ARG A 586 9.82 10.74 -18.79
N LEU A 587 9.14 9.62 -18.56
CA LEU A 587 8.23 8.99 -19.51
C LEU A 587 6.86 8.77 -18.84
N PRO A 588 5.81 9.52 -19.23
CA PRO A 588 4.49 9.34 -18.64
C PRO A 588 3.88 7.98 -19.02
N SER A 589 3.81 7.05 -18.06
CA SER A 589 3.34 5.67 -18.28
C SER A 589 1.91 5.56 -18.85
N ARG A 590 1.07 6.58 -18.65
CA ARG A 590 -0.29 6.62 -19.21
C ARG A 590 -0.30 6.87 -20.73
N LEU A 591 0.70 7.57 -21.28
CA LEU A 591 0.87 7.70 -22.73
C LEU A 591 1.23 6.37 -23.36
N VAL A 592 2.10 5.59 -22.71
CA VAL A 592 2.47 4.23 -23.15
C VAL A 592 1.23 3.34 -23.28
N LYS A 593 0.34 3.38 -22.28
CA LYS A 593 -0.93 2.63 -22.33
C LYS A 593 -1.86 3.13 -23.44
N ALA A 594 -1.95 4.44 -23.64
CA ALA A 594 -2.76 5.05 -24.68
C ALA A 594 -2.28 4.60 -26.08
N MET A 595 -0.99 4.70 -26.36
CA MET A 595 -0.39 4.25 -27.62
C MET A 595 -0.67 2.77 -27.87
N ALA A 596 -0.49 1.90 -26.87
CA ALA A 596 -0.76 0.47 -27.02
C ALA A 596 -2.24 0.15 -27.34
N MET A 597 -3.17 0.97 -26.83
CA MET A 597 -4.60 0.88 -27.12
C MET A 597 -5.01 1.62 -28.41
N ALA A 598 -4.06 1.98 -29.28
CA ALA A 598 -4.28 2.76 -30.50
C ALA A 598 -5.04 4.08 -30.23
N LYS A 599 -4.64 4.80 -29.18
CA LYS A 599 -5.08 6.17 -28.92
C LYS A 599 -3.97 7.15 -29.31
N PRO A 600 -4.28 8.20 -30.08
CA PRO A 600 -3.29 9.22 -30.38
C PRO A 600 -2.93 9.98 -29.11
N ILE A 601 -1.66 10.32 -28.98
CA ILE A 601 -1.14 11.06 -27.83
C ILE A 601 -0.77 12.49 -28.21
N LEU A 602 -0.97 13.42 -27.27
CA LEU A 602 -0.56 14.82 -27.35
C LEU A 602 0.42 15.09 -26.19
N THR A 603 1.66 15.45 -26.51
CA THR A 603 2.73 15.64 -25.51
C THR A 603 3.74 16.68 -25.97
N CYS A 604 4.68 17.07 -25.11
CA CYS A 604 5.77 17.98 -25.49
C CYS A 604 6.92 17.26 -26.21
N ARG A 605 7.65 17.96 -27.08
CA ARG A 605 8.90 17.48 -27.70
C ARG A 605 10.09 17.66 -26.74
N CYS A 606 10.07 16.93 -25.64
CA CYS A 606 11.17 16.87 -24.69
C CYS A 606 11.27 15.46 -24.12
N GLY A 607 12.49 14.98 -23.94
CA GLY A 607 12.75 13.66 -23.38
C GLY A 607 12.15 12.55 -24.24
N PHE A 608 11.12 11.87 -23.73
CA PHE A 608 10.36 10.88 -24.52
C PHE A 608 9.87 11.43 -25.87
N GLY A 609 9.41 12.69 -25.89
CA GLY A 609 8.91 13.32 -27.11
C GLY A 609 9.94 13.52 -28.21
N GLU A 610 11.24 13.47 -27.90
CA GLU A 610 12.33 13.56 -28.87
C GLU A 610 12.46 12.28 -29.71
N SER A 611 11.92 11.16 -29.22
CA SER A 611 11.85 9.88 -29.94
C SER A 611 10.61 9.75 -30.83
N LEU A 612 9.78 10.78 -30.89
CA LEU A 612 8.49 10.80 -31.59
C LEU A 612 8.49 11.77 -32.77
N GLU A 613 7.56 11.55 -33.70
CA GLU A 613 7.36 12.37 -34.89
C GLU A 613 6.00 13.05 -34.85
N ASN A 614 5.98 14.38 -34.97
CA ASN A 614 4.76 15.17 -34.93
C ASN A 614 3.88 14.88 -36.15
N GLY A 615 2.63 14.47 -35.92
CA GLY A 615 1.70 14.02 -36.96
C GLY A 615 2.01 12.63 -37.52
N GLY A 616 3.14 12.01 -37.11
CA GLY A 616 3.50 10.63 -37.43
C GLY A 616 2.96 9.67 -36.38
N ASN A 617 3.58 9.64 -35.19
CA ASN A 617 3.20 8.73 -34.10
C ASN A 617 2.76 9.46 -32.81
N ALA A 618 2.80 10.79 -32.80
CA ALA A 618 2.26 11.65 -31.75
C ALA A 618 1.90 13.04 -32.28
N PHE A 619 1.12 13.80 -31.51
CA PHE A 619 1.02 15.25 -31.66
C PHE A 619 2.01 15.90 -30.68
N LEU A 620 2.93 16.71 -31.17
CA LEU A 620 4.02 17.28 -30.38
C LEU A 620 3.90 18.79 -30.25
N MET A 621 3.90 19.25 -29.01
CA MET A 621 3.91 20.66 -28.63
C MET A 621 5.34 21.10 -28.33
N ASP A 622 5.74 22.23 -28.91
CA ASP A 622 7.09 22.78 -28.80
C ASP A 622 7.10 24.05 -27.92
N GLY A 623 8.22 24.27 -27.20
CA GLY A 623 8.43 25.49 -26.43
C GLY A 623 7.38 25.75 -25.33
N LYS A 624 7.05 27.03 -25.12
CA LYS A 624 6.08 27.50 -24.11
C LYS A 624 4.97 28.38 -24.71
N ASN A 625 4.81 28.37 -26.03
CA ASN A 625 3.92 29.28 -26.74
C ASN A 625 2.53 28.65 -26.93
N SER A 626 1.53 29.17 -26.23
CA SER A 626 0.15 28.66 -26.31
C SER A 626 -0.47 28.77 -27.71
N LYS A 627 0.00 29.68 -28.58
CA LYS A 627 -0.47 29.75 -29.97
C LYS A 627 0.03 28.58 -30.82
N GLU A 628 1.29 28.22 -30.67
CA GLU A 628 1.87 27.06 -31.38
C GLU A 628 1.20 25.77 -30.89
N TRP A 629 0.97 25.65 -29.58
CA TRP A 629 0.24 24.52 -29.02
C TRP A 629 -1.21 24.45 -29.54
N ALA A 630 -1.85 25.61 -29.74
CA ALA A 630 -3.20 25.68 -30.28
C ALA A 630 -3.28 25.15 -31.72
N GLU A 631 -2.26 25.39 -32.55
CA GLU A 631 -2.20 24.84 -33.91
C GLU A 631 -2.11 23.31 -33.90
N VAL A 632 -1.33 22.75 -32.97
CA VAL A 632 -1.21 21.29 -32.77
C VAL A 632 -2.51 20.69 -32.22
N ILE A 633 -3.15 21.35 -31.26
CA ILE A 633 -4.46 20.94 -30.72
C ILE A 633 -5.53 21.00 -31.83
N ALA A 634 -5.53 22.05 -32.66
CA ALA A 634 -6.45 22.17 -33.80
C ALA A 634 -6.24 21.04 -34.82
N ALA A 635 -5.00 20.60 -35.06
CA ALA A 635 -4.72 19.47 -35.93
C ALA A 635 -5.35 18.16 -35.42
N CYS A 636 -5.62 18.05 -34.11
CA CYS A 636 -6.33 16.91 -33.56
C CYS A 636 -7.78 16.81 -34.04
N LEU A 637 -8.40 17.85 -34.61
CA LEU A 637 -9.78 17.79 -35.11
C LEU A 637 -9.93 16.89 -36.34
N ASP A 638 -8.85 16.72 -37.09
CA ASP A 638 -8.80 15.89 -38.28
C ASP A 638 -8.81 14.40 -37.90
N ARG A 639 -9.91 13.73 -38.25
CA ARG A 639 -10.11 12.31 -37.92
C ARG A 639 -9.09 11.41 -38.60
N GLU A 640 -8.76 11.65 -39.87
CA GLU A 640 -7.80 10.81 -40.61
C GLU A 640 -6.40 10.92 -40.00
N LYS A 641 -6.00 12.14 -39.60
CA LYS A 641 -4.73 12.34 -38.87
C LYS A 641 -4.73 11.64 -37.52
N ARG A 642 -5.81 11.72 -36.73
CA ARG A 642 -5.91 10.99 -35.46
C ARG A 642 -5.78 9.47 -35.66
N GLU A 643 -6.46 8.92 -36.65
CA GLU A 643 -6.40 7.49 -36.98
C GLU A 643 -4.99 7.07 -37.43
N HIS A 644 -4.32 7.90 -38.23
CA HIS A 644 -2.92 7.68 -38.62
C HIS A 644 -1.98 7.70 -37.40
N VAL A 645 -2.03 8.76 -36.60
CA VAL A 645 -1.20 8.92 -35.39
C VAL A 645 -1.43 7.78 -34.39
N ALA A 646 -2.68 7.37 -34.20
CA ALA A 646 -3.03 6.24 -33.35
C ALA A 646 -2.38 4.93 -33.82
N LYS A 647 -2.42 4.64 -35.12
CA LYS A 647 -1.88 3.43 -35.70
C LYS A 647 -0.35 3.38 -35.62
N GLU A 648 0.31 4.47 -35.99
CA GLU A 648 1.78 4.55 -35.92
C GLU A 648 2.28 4.62 -34.48
N GLY A 649 1.53 5.29 -33.59
CA GLY A 649 1.76 5.25 -32.14
C GLY A 649 1.65 3.83 -31.57
N GLN A 650 0.64 3.05 -31.98
CA GLN A 650 0.52 1.65 -31.56
C GLN A 650 1.69 0.80 -32.07
N ARG A 651 2.13 1.01 -33.32
CA ARG A 651 3.30 0.31 -33.87
C ARG A 651 4.57 0.65 -33.08
N PHE A 652 4.80 1.93 -32.76
CA PHE A 652 5.89 2.35 -31.90
C PHE A 652 5.80 1.66 -30.52
N ALA A 653 4.62 1.62 -29.92
CA ALA A 653 4.42 0.97 -28.63
C ALA A 653 4.67 -0.55 -28.66
N GLN A 654 4.30 -1.24 -29.76
CA GLN A 654 4.61 -2.66 -29.93
C GLN A 654 6.12 -2.93 -30.01
N GLN A 655 6.89 -2.01 -30.60
CA GLN A 655 8.34 -2.14 -30.74
C GLN A 655 9.09 -1.87 -29.42
N HIS A 656 8.59 -0.93 -28.61
CA HIS A 656 9.34 -0.41 -27.47
C HIS A 656 8.77 -0.79 -26.10
N PHE A 657 7.48 -1.11 -25.99
CA PHE A 657 6.78 -1.31 -24.72
C PHE A 657 6.19 -2.72 -24.55
N ASP A 658 6.37 -3.62 -25.52
CA ASP A 658 5.93 -5.01 -25.39
C ASP A 658 6.68 -5.75 -24.27
N SER A 659 5.93 -6.29 -23.30
CA SER A 659 6.50 -6.89 -22.10
C SER A 659 7.37 -8.11 -22.39
N ASP A 660 6.99 -8.94 -23.36
CA ASP A 660 7.73 -10.15 -23.71
C ASP A 660 9.09 -9.79 -24.31
N SER A 661 9.10 -8.82 -25.23
CA SER A 661 10.31 -8.32 -25.88
C SER A 661 11.30 -7.70 -24.87
N VAL A 662 10.78 -6.88 -23.95
CA VAL A 662 11.60 -6.29 -22.88
C VAL A 662 12.12 -7.36 -21.93
N ALA A 663 11.31 -8.35 -21.55
CA ALA A 663 11.71 -9.45 -20.68
C ALA A 663 12.83 -10.32 -21.31
N VAL A 664 12.76 -10.60 -22.62
CA VAL A 664 13.82 -11.32 -23.35
C VAL A 664 15.14 -10.55 -23.29
N ALA A 665 15.10 -9.24 -23.54
CA ALA A 665 16.30 -8.40 -23.49
C ALA A 665 16.87 -8.33 -22.06
N LEU A 666 16.01 -8.19 -21.05
CA LEU A 666 16.42 -8.10 -19.64
C LEU A 666 17.01 -9.42 -19.14
N LYS A 667 16.36 -10.57 -19.43
CA LYS A 667 16.90 -11.91 -19.12
C LYS A 667 18.30 -12.07 -19.68
N LYS A 668 18.50 -11.72 -20.95
CA LYS A 668 19.81 -11.79 -21.61
C LYS A 668 20.87 -10.95 -20.88
N GLN A 669 20.55 -9.71 -20.50
CA GLN A 669 21.50 -8.87 -19.78
C GLN A 669 21.82 -9.43 -18.40
N PHE A 670 20.83 -9.92 -17.66
CA PHE A 670 21.04 -10.52 -16.35
C PHE A 670 21.92 -11.77 -16.41
N SER A 671 21.72 -12.65 -17.40
CA SER A 671 22.61 -13.79 -17.64
C SER A 671 24.05 -13.35 -17.92
N ASN A 672 24.24 -12.34 -18.77
CA ASN A 672 25.58 -11.80 -19.08
C ASN A 672 26.30 -11.20 -17.85
N LEU A 673 25.56 -10.68 -16.86
CA LEU A 673 26.16 -10.17 -15.62
C LEU A 673 26.73 -11.30 -14.76
N LEU A 674 26.04 -12.44 -14.70
CA LEU A 674 26.46 -13.58 -13.90
C LEU A 674 27.73 -14.26 -14.45
N GLU A 675 27.99 -14.14 -15.75
CA GLU A 675 29.21 -14.65 -16.40
C GLU A 675 30.47 -13.81 -16.06
N LYS A 676 30.31 -12.59 -15.56
CA LYS A 676 31.41 -11.65 -15.29
C LYS A 676 31.77 -11.61 -13.80
N PRO A 677 33.02 -11.29 -13.42
CA PRO A 677 33.38 -11.09 -12.02
C PRO A 677 32.57 -9.93 -11.40
N ALA A 678 32.26 -10.05 -10.10
CA ALA A 678 31.51 -9.02 -9.37
C ALA A 678 32.26 -7.69 -9.35
N ARG A 679 31.52 -6.60 -9.64
CA ARG A 679 32.04 -5.24 -9.55
C ARG A 679 32.33 -4.93 -8.09
N LYS A 680 33.49 -4.35 -7.82
CA LYS A 680 33.86 -3.91 -6.47
C LYS A 680 33.69 -2.41 -6.37
N LEU A 681 33.32 -1.92 -5.18
CA LEU A 681 33.24 -0.48 -4.92
C LEU A 681 34.56 0.25 -5.23
N SER A 682 35.69 -0.43 -4.99
CA SER A 682 37.05 0.05 -5.30
C SER A 682 37.26 0.39 -6.77
N ASP A 683 36.48 -0.20 -7.68
CA ASP A 683 36.62 0.03 -9.13
C ASP A 683 36.09 1.42 -9.54
N SER A 684 35.37 2.09 -8.63
CA SER A 684 34.73 3.39 -8.85
C SER A 684 35.27 4.53 -7.97
N ILE A 685 36.34 4.27 -7.22
CA ILE A 685 36.98 5.23 -6.29
C ILE A 685 38.49 5.27 -6.57
N ASP A 686 39.05 6.47 -6.68
CA ASP A 686 40.50 6.66 -6.81
C ASP A 686 41.22 6.43 -5.47
N LEU A 687 41.53 5.17 -5.18
CA LEU A 687 42.27 4.74 -4.00
C LEU A 687 43.72 5.26 -3.94
N ALA A 688 44.32 5.67 -5.07
CA ALA A 688 45.68 6.20 -5.07
C ALA A 688 45.75 7.56 -4.35
N SER A 689 44.71 8.38 -4.50
CA SER A 689 44.55 9.63 -3.74
C SER A 689 44.40 9.40 -2.22
N VAL A 690 43.72 8.32 -1.82
CA VAL A 690 43.48 7.93 -0.43
C VAL A 690 44.79 7.52 0.26
N MET A 691 45.60 6.70 -0.41
CA MET A 691 46.89 6.23 0.11
C MET A 691 47.93 7.36 0.19
N ALA A 692 47.87 8.35 -0.71
CA ALA A 692 48.74 9.53 -0.68
C ALA A 692 48.39 10.54 0.45
N SER A 693 47.15 10.53 0.95
CA SER A 693 46.67 11.45 2.00
C SER A 693 47.10 11.10 3.44
N GLY A 694 47.83 9.99 3.63
CA GLY A 694 48.54 9.71 4.89
C GLY A 694 47.68 9.34 6.11
N VAL A 695 46.38 9.02 5.93
CA VAL A 695 45.52 8.62 7.06
C VAL A 695 45.76 7.14 7.40
N THR A 696 46.71 6.89 8.30
CA THR A 696 46.94 5.57 8.90
C THR A 696 45.82 5.25 9.90
N SER A 697 45.18 4.07 9.73
CA SER A 697 44.08 3.64 10.60
C SER A 697 44.57 3.37 12.03
N THR A 698 44.21 4.22 12.98
CA THR A 698 44.26 3.88 14.40
C THR A 698 42.97 3.13 14.78
N LYS A 699 43.12 1.83 15.06
CA LYS A 699 42.08 1.02 15.70
C LYS A 699 41.79 1.57 17.10
N GLN A 700 40.85 2.50 17.21
CA GLN A 700 40.17 2.79 18.47
C GLN A 700 38.72 2.33 18.36
N ARG A 701 38.45 1.14 18.91
CA ARG A 701 37.10 0.71 19.26
C ARG A 701 36.65 1.54 20.46
N THR A 702 36.05 2.69 20.23
CA THR A 702 35.20 3.34 21.22
C THR A 702 33.82 2.70 21.12
N LYS A 703 33.43 1.96 22.17
CA LYS A 703 32.03 1.60 22.41
C LYS A 703 31.29 2.90 22.77
N SER A 704 30.82 3.64 21.77
CA SER A 704 29.82 4.67 21.99
C SER A 704 28.44 4.01 21.94
N HIS A 705 27.76 3.97 23.08
CA HIS A 705 26.33 3.73 23.12
C HIS A 705 25.65 4.96 22.50
N ILE A 706 25.50 4.94 21.18
CA ILE A 706 24.73 5.93 20.45
C ILE A 706 23.25 5.65 20.78
N LYS A 707 22.71 6.37 21.78
CA LYS A 707 21.27 6.48 22.00
C LYS A 707 20.76 7.54 21.00
N LEU A 708 20.01 7.11 19.99
CA LEU A 708 19.42 8.00 18.99
C LEU A 708 17.89 7.97 19.04
N ARG A 709 17.34 9.19 19.06
CA ARG A 709 15.94 9.60 19.10
C ARG A 709 15.30 9.60 17.71
N SER A 710 13.97 9.47 17.59
CA SER A 710 13.20 9.51 16.33
C SER A 710 12.58 10.89 16.07
N ARG A 711 12.67 11.42 14.84
CA ARG A 711 12.17 12.75 14.44
C ARG A 711 10.72 12.79 13.91
N TYR A 712 9.89 11.82 14.27
CA TYR A 712 8.42 11.99 14.24
C TYR A 712 7.83 12.43 15.58
N ALA A 713 8.71 12.77 16.52
CA ALA A 713 8.30 13.30 17.79
C ALA A 713 7.44 14.56 17.56
N SER A 714 6.20 14.58 18.04
CA SER A 714 5.64 15.83 18.51
C SER A 714 6.67 16.46 19.46
N THR A 715 6.69 17.79 19.62
CA THR A 715 7.58 18.40 20.61
C THR A 715 7.44 17.69 21.98
N MET A 716 6.24 17.18 22.28
CA MET A 716 5.96 16.39 23.47
C MET A 716 6.70 15.05 23.52
N GLN A 717 6.76 14.27 22.44
CA GLN A 717 7.49 13.00 22.40
C GLN A 717 9.00 13.18 22.66
N ASP A 718 9.60 14.30 22.25
CA ASP A 718 10.99 14.63 22.60
C ASP A 718 11.18 14.84 24.10
N ALA A 719 10.21 15.51 24.75
CA ALA A 719 10.17 15.65 26.20
C ALA A 719 10.00 14.28 26.90
N LEU A 720 9.11 13.41 26.40
CA LEU A 720 8.91 12.06 26.96
C LEU A 720 10.12 11.16 26.79
N GLN A 721 10.88 11.31 25.72
CA GLN A 721 12.14 10.59 25.54
C GLN A 721 13.19 10.94 26.62
N HIS A 722 13.15 12.13 27.22
CA HIS A 722 14.01 12.41 28.38
C HIS A 722 13.66 11.50 29.56
N LEU A 723 12.37 11.26 29.81
CA LEU A 723 11.91 10.35 30.87
C LEU A 723 12.38 8.93 30.62
N MET A 724 12.25 8.45 29.37
CA MET A 724 12.71 7.11 28.99
C MET A 724 14.22 6.95 29.16
N ILE A 725 15.01 7.96 28.77
CA ILE A 725 16.47 7.94 28.93
C ILE A 725 16.88 7.86 30.40
N GLN A 726 16.11 8.50 31.28
CA GLN A 726 16.31 8.49 32.73
C GLN A 726 15.76 7.22 33.40
N GLY A 727 15.12 6.31 32.66
CA GLY A 727 14.53 5.09 33.19
C GLY A 727 13.33 5.34 34.11
N VAL A 728 12.62 6.45 33.88
CA VAL A 728 11.41 6.79 34.64
C VAL A 728 10.29 5.82 34.27
N SER A 729 9.64 5.25 35.28
CA SER A 729 8.37 4.53 35.12
C SER A 729 7.25 5.43 35.63
N LEU A 730 6.22 5.65 34.80
CA LEU A 730 5.01 6.39 35.12
C LEU A 730 3.92 5.42 35.58
N LYS A 731 3.04 5.90 36.45
CA LYS A 731 1.86 5.21 36.94
C LYS A 731 0.60 5.78 36.30
N THR A 732 0.41 7.10 36.38
CA THR A 732 -0.71 7.78 35.71
C THR A 732 -0.21 8.86 34.76
N VAL A 733 -0.84 8.95 33.59
CA VAL A 733 -0.67 10.07 32.65
C VAL A 733 -2.01 10.80 32.53
N VAL A 734 -1.99 12.12 32.71
CA VAL A 734 -3.13 13.00 32.41
C VAL A 734 -2.72 13.92 31.26
N HIS A 735 -3.30 13.74 30.09
CA HIS A 735 -2.98 14.50 28.88
C HIS A 735 -4.16 15.36 28.46
N ILE A 736 -3.97 16.68 28.53
CA ILE A 736 -4.98 17.66 28.15
C ILE A 736 -4.59 18.32 26.82
N GLY A 737 -5.55 18.37 25.90
CA GLY A 737 -5.30 18.72 24.51
C GLY A 737 -4.70 17.54 23.75
N ALA A 738 -5.20 16.33 24.00
CA ALA A 738 -4.58 15.10 23.53
C ALA A 738 -4.57 14.94 22.00
N GLY A 739 -5.45 15.64 21.27
CA GLY A 739 -5.61 15.46 19.84
C GLY A 739 -5.87 13.99 19.49
N ARG A 740 -5.02 13.39 18.66
CA ARG A 740 -5.08 11.94 18.36
C ARG A 740 -4.18 11.10 19.27
N CYS A 741 -3.56 11.68 20.29
CA CYS A 741 -2.62 11.04 21.21
C CYS A 741 -1.52 10.26 20.45
N ARG A 742 -0.60 10.99 19.79
CA ARG A 742 0.53 10.36 19.08
C ARG A 742 1.54 9.74 20.04
N GLU A 743 1.50 10.18 21.29
CA GLU A 743 2.33 9.80 22.43
C GLU A 743 1.89 8.49 23.10
N MET A 744 0.80 7.87 22.65
CA MET A 744 0.20 6.69 23.30
C MET A 744 1.23 5.56 23.51
N GLU A 745 2.05 5.26 22.49
CA GLU A 745 3.07 4.23 22.61
C GLU A 745 4.17 4.61 23.61
N ASP A 746 4.51 5.89 23.70
CA ASP A 746 5.49 6.40 24.66
C ASP A 746 4.97 6.28 26.11
N TYR A 747 3.67 6.55 26.34
CA TYR A 747 3.04 6.33 27.65
C TYR A 747 3.07 4.87 28.07
N CYS A 748 2.74 3.95 27.14
CA CYS A 748 2.83 2.51 27.38
C CYS A 748 4.27 2.07 27.68
N ARG A 749 5.27 2.58 26.95
CA ARG A 749 6.69 2.28 27.16
C ARG A 749 7.23 2.82 28.50
N LEU A 750 6.70 3.95 28.94
CA LEU A 750 6.97 4.50 30.27
C LEU A 750 6.22 3.74 31.38
N GLY A 751 5.44 2.71 31.07
CA GLY A 751 4.80 1.82 32.04
C GLY A 751 3.52 2.38 32.66
N ALA A 752 2.89 3.39 32.03
CA ALA A 752 1.66 4.00 32.54
C ALA A 752 0.55 2.96 32.75
N GLU A 753 0.10 2.82 34.00
CA GLU A 753 -1.00 1.95 34.41
C GLU A 753 -2.36 2.58 34.18
N THR A 754 -2.44 3.91 34.10
CA THR A 754 -3.68 4.64 33.84
C THR A 754 -3.38 5.84 32.95
N ILE A 755 -4.12 5.99 31.86
CA ILE A 755 -3.95 7.09 30.90
C ILE A 755 -5.30 7.81 30.78
N VAL A 756 -5.32 9.10 31.08
CA VAL A 756 -6.50 9.96 30.99
C VAL A 756 -6.29 10.98 29.88
N LEU A 757 -7.07 10.88 28.82
CA LEU A 757 -6.98 11.74 27.63
C LEU A 757 -8.16 12.71 27.59
N ILE A 758 -7.87 14.01 27.54
CA ILE A 758 -8.86 15.08 27.51
C ILE A 758 -8.74 15.82 26.18
N GLU A 759 -9.83 15.82 25.42
CA GLU A 759 -9.87 16.42 24.09
C GLU A 759 -11.27 16.97 23.74
N PRO A 760 -11.43 18.27 23.46
CA PRO A 760 -12.75 18.85 23.19
C PRO A 760 -13.28 18.59 21.77
N LEU A 761 -12.43 18.33 20.78
CA LEU A 761 -12.86 18.22 19.37
C LEU A 761 -13.45 16.84 19.07
N GLU A 762 -14.72 16.81 18.62
CA GLU A 762 -15.48 15.59 18.28
C GLU A 762 -14.70 14.63 17.36
N ARG A 763 -14.00 15.19 16.36
CA ARG A 763 -13.24 14.40 15.38
C ARG A 763 -12.02 13.69 15.99
N HIS A 764 -11.38 14.31 16.97
CA HIS A 764 -10.27 13.68 17.67
C HIS A 764 -10.80 12.63 18.64
N ILE A 765 -11.91 12.93 19.32
CA ILE A 765 -12.59 12.01 20.23
C ILE A 765 -13.05 10.74 19.52
N SER A 766 -13.54 10.80 18.28
CA SER A 766 -13.91 9.57 17.55
C SER A 766 -12.74 8.59 17.40
N TYR A 767 -11.50 9.10 17.25
CA TYR A 767 -10.30 8.28 17.22
C TYR A 767 -9.90 7.79 18.62
N LEU A 768 -9.94 8.68 19.61
CA LEU A 768 -9.57 8.32 20.98
C LEU A 768 -10.50 7.27 21.59
N ARG A 769 -11.80 7.29 21.27
CA ARG A 769 -12.78 6.28 21.72
C ARG A 769 -12.45 4.86 21.26
N GLU A 770 -11.74 4.69 20.15
CA GLU A 770 -11.27 3.37 19.71
C GLU A 770 -10.16 2.82 20.62
N LEU A 771 -9.47 3.71 21.37
CA LEU A 771 -8.41 3.36 22.31
C LEU A 771 -8.93 3.14 23.73
N GLU A 772 -10.23 3.41 24.00
CA GLU A 772 -10.80 3.24 25.33
C GLU A 772 -10.67 1.79 25.81
N SER A 773 -10.20 1.66 27.04
CA SER A 773 -10.02 0.38 27.73
C SER A 773 -10.08 0.61 29.23
N PRO A 774 -10.10 -0.42 30.08
CA PRO A 774 -9.99 -0.23 31.53
C PRO A 774 -8.75 0.60 31.97
N GLN A 775 -7.73 0.66 31.11
CA GLN A 775 -6.48 1.39 31.34
C GLN A 775 -6.46 2.80 30.74
N ILE A 776 -7.34 3.09 29.77
CA ILE A 776 -7.35 4.32 28.97
C ILE A 776 -8.74 4.97 29.07
N LEU A 777 -8.80 6.12 29.74
CA LEU A 777 -10.00 6.91 29.95
C LEU A 777 -9.99 8.12 29.02
N VAL A 778 -11.05 8.31 28.24
CA VAL A 778 -11.17 9.44 27.32
C VAL A 778 -12.33 10.32 27.76
N LYS A 779 -12.12 11.65 27.80
CA LYS A 779 -13.16 12.63 28.11
C LYS A 779 -13.22 13.73 27.06
N GLN A 780 -14.44 13.96 26.57
CA GLN A 780 -14.72 15.02 25.61
C GLN A 780 -15.06 16.33 26.33
N MET A 781 -14.05 17.13 26.62
CA MET A 781 -14.17 18.45 27.27
C MET A 781 -12.87 19.25 27.07
N ALA A 782 -12.92 20.56 27.32
CA ALA A 782 -11.71 21.38 27.48
C ALA A 782 -11.44 21.67 28.96
N VAL A 783 -10.25 22.18 29.28
CA VAL A 783 -9.90 22.59 30.64
C VAL A 783 -9.71 24.11 30.66
N SER A 784 -10.36 24.79 31.61
CA SER A 784 -10.31 26.24 31.79
C SER A 784 -10.04 26.62 33.24
N GLU A 785 -9.89 27.91 33.52
CA GLU A 785 -9.63 28.45 34.86
C GLU A 785 -10.80 28.24 35.84
N THR A 786 -12.04 28.32 35.36
CA THR A 786 -13.25 28.32 36.20
C THR A 786 -14.21 27.17 35.93
N GLY A 787 -14.00 26.38 34.86
CA GLY A 787 -14.98 25.40 34.38
C GLY A 787 -16.24 26.06 33.81
N GLY A 788 -17.19 25.23 33.38
CA GLY A 788 -18.46 25.67 32.77
C GLY A 788 -18.40 25.80 31.25
N ASP A 789 -19.38 26.47 30.65
CA ASP A 789 -19.40 26.69 29.20
C ASP A 789 -18.45 27.84 28.84
N CYS A 790 -17.52 27.59 27.91
CA CYS A 790 -16.58 28.60 27.43
C CYS A 790 -16.73 28.79 25.92
N HIS A 791 -16.63 30.05 25.48
CA HIS A 791 -16.55 30.39 24.07
C HIS A 791 -15.15 30.10 23.54
N THR A 792 -15.05 29.36 22.43
CA THR A 792 -13.78 28.84 21.90
C THR A 792 -13.67 29.04 20.39
N PHE A 793 -12.43 29.02 19.90
CA PHE A 793 -12.08 29.28 18.51
C PHE A 793 -11.37 28.06 17.93
N ILE A 794 -11.92 27.46 16.88
CA ILE A 794 -11.25 26.42 16.10
C ILE A 794 -10.48 27.10 14.99
N CYS A 795 -9.15 26.98 15.03
CA CYS A 795 -8.27 27.50 14.00
C CYS A 795 -7.77 26.36 13.11
N ARG A 796 -7.58 26.65 11.82
CA ARG A 796 -7.05 25.68 10.85
C ARG A 796 -6.01 26.32 9.94
N ASN A 797 -5.16 25.50 9.35
CA ASN A 797 -4.26 25.96 8.30
C ASN A 797 -4.99 26.03 6.95
N VAL A 798 -5.08 27.22 6.37
CA VAL A 798 -5.80 27.51 5.11
C VAL A 798 -5.16 26.78 3.91
N ARG A 799 -3.87 26.41 3.99
CA ARG A 799 -3.15 25.65 2.95
C ARG A 799 -3.32 24.13 3.06
N ASP A 800 -3.96 23.65 4.13
CA ASP A 800 -4.26 22.23 4.33
C ASP A 800 -5.75 21.98 4.07
N VAL A 801 -6.05 21.37 2.92
CA VAL A 801 -7.43 21.04 2.51
C VAL A 801 -7.97 19.82 3.27
N SER A 802 -7.11 19.12 4.01
CA SER A 802 -7.55 18.10 4.95
C SER A 802 -7.92 18.77 6.26
N SER A 803 -9.09 18.46 6.83
CA SER A 803 -9.51 18.96 8.15
C SER A 803 -8.63 18.46 9.32
N ARG A 804 -7.40 17.99 9.05
CA ARG A 804 -6.46 17.34 9.96
C ARG A 804 -5.61 18.34 10.76
N SER A 805 -5.73 19.64 10.47
CA SER A 805 -4.96 20.73 11.11
C SER A 805 -5.80 21.62 12.03
N GLU A 806 -6.97 21.15 12.48
CA GLU A 806 -7.85 21.89 13.38
C GLU A 806 -7.35 21.81 14.84
N GLU A 807 -7.17 22.97 15.47
CA GLU A 807 -6.80 23.11 16.88
C GLU A 807 -7.78 24.06 17.57
N LEU A 808 -8.11 23.79 18.83
CA LEU A 808 -9.03 24.59 19.64
C LEU A 808 -8.28 25.56 20.56
N TYR A 809 -8.73 26.82 20.58
CA TYR A 809 -8.17 27.89 21.40
C TYR A 809 -9.28 28.47 22.32
N LEU A 810 -8.96 28.68 23.60
CA LEU A 810 -9.91 29.23 24.59
C LEU A 810 -10.04 30.77 24.51
N ALA A 811 -9.13 31.45 23.82
CA ALA A 811 -9.22 32.86 23.45
C ALA A 811 -8.88 33.03 21.97
N LYS A 812 -9.35 34.13 21.38
CA LYS A 812 -9.06 34.44 19.98
C LYS A 812 -7.55 34.64 19.81
N PRO A 813 -6.87 33.83 18.99
CA PRO A 813 -5.40 33.83 18.96
C PRO A 813 -4.89 34.94 18.02
N VAL A 814 -5.15 36.20 18.39
CA VAL A 814 -4.91 37.38 17.55
C VAL A 814 -3.47 37.49 17.08
N HIS A 815 -2.51 37.32 17.99
CA HIS A 815 -1.08 37.36 17.65
C HIS A 815 -0.71 36.18 16.76
N LEU A 816 -1.25 34.97 17.01
CA LEU A 816 -1.13 33.78 16.14
C LEU A 816 -1.51 34.00 14.69
N LEU A 817 -2.60 34.71 14.46
CA LEU A 817 -3.05 34.98 13.10
C LEU A 817 -2.13 36.00 12.40
N GLU A 818 -1.49 36.91 13.15
CA GLU A 818 -0.57 37.92 12.60
C GLU A 818 0.77 37.32 12.12
N TRP A 819 1.48 36.59 12.99
CA TRP A 819 2.77 35.95 12.62
C TRP A 819 2.62 34.62 11.87
N LYS A 820 1.41 34.06 11.75
CA LYS A 820 1.13 32.85 10.96
C LYS A 820 -0.05 33.05 10.00
N PRO A 821 0.14 33.83 8.91
CA PRO A 821 -0.93 34.24 7.99
C PRO A 821 -1.56 33.08 7.18
N ALA A 822 -1.01 31.87 7.29
CA ALA A 822 -1.61 30.66 6.73
C ALA A 822 -2.64 30.01 7.68
N MET A 823 -2.91 30.57 8.86
CA MET A 823 -4.00 30.11 9.73
C MET A 823 -5.17 31.09 9.72
N ASP A 824 -6.37 30.54 9.87
CA ASP A 824 -7.60 31.31 10.01
C ASP A 824 -8.53 30.67 11.05
N VAL A 825 -9.42 31.47 11.62
CA VAL A 825 -10.48 31.01 12.52
C VAL A 825 -11.55 30.34 11.67
N ALA A 826 -11.55 29.01 11.68
CA ALA A 826 -12.48 28.20 10.89
C ALA A 826 -13.91 28.28 11.45
N LYS A 827 -14.04 28.28 12.79
CA LYS A 827 -15.32 28.20 13.49
C LYS A 827 -15.19 28.72 14.92
N GLU A 828 -16.25 29.33 15.43
CA GLU A 828 -16.42 29.63 16.85
C GLU A 828 -17.50 28.70 17.44
N GLN A 829 -17.29 28.24 18.67
CA GLN A 829 -18.26 27.38 19.36
C GLN A 829 -18.16 27.45 20.88
N GLU A 830 -19.26 27.16 21.56
CA GLU A 830 -19.25 26.89 23.00
C GLU A 830 -18.85 25.44 23.26
N VAL A 831 -17.93 25.26 24.22
CA VAL A 831 -17.46 23.95 24.67
C VAL A 831 -17.57 23.87 26.18
N LYS A 832 -18.04 22.71 26.66
CA LYS A 832 -18.03 22.39 28.09
C LYS A 832 -16.61 22.26 28.59
N THR A 833 -16.32 22.95 29.68
CA THR A 833 -15.02 22.95 30.32
C THR A 833 -15.12 22.53 31.78
N CYS A 834 -14.03 21.96 32.30
CA CYS A 834 -13.82 21.75 33.73
C CYS A 834 -12.53 22.44 34.17
N THR A 835 -12.36 22.57 35.48
CA THR A 835 -11.08 22.98 36.05
C THR A 835 -10.11 21.80 36.11
N LEU A 836 -8.81 22.08 36.06
CA LEU A 836 -7.79 21.04 36.27
C LEU A 836 -7.93 20.40 37.67
N ALA A 837 -8.38 21.15 38.67
CA ALA A 837 -8.64 20.63 40.02
C ALA A 837 -9.75 19.57 40.05
N GLU A 838 -10.87 19.79 39.34
CA GLU A 838 -11.94 18.80 39.19
C GLU A 838 -11.43 17.55 38.49
N LEU A 839 -10.66 17.72 37.41
CA LEU A 839 -10.09 16.60 36.66
C LEU A 839 -9.15 15.75 37.51
N ILE A 840 -8.27 16.38 38.30
CA ILE A 840 -7.34 15.68 39.20
C ILE A 840 -8.11 14.91 40.28
N SER A 841 -9.17 15.50 40.84
CA SER A 841 -10.03 14.85 41.83
C SER A 841 -10.73 13.62 41.25
N GLU A 842 -11.27 13.71 40.03
CA GLU A 842 -11.94 12.59 39.35
C GLU A 842 -10.98 11.47 38.93
N THR A 843 -9.73 11.80 38.62
CA THR A 843 -8.71 10.81 38.22
C THR A 843 -8.27 9.91 39.37
N ALA A 844 -8.51 10.33 40.63
CA ALA A 844 -8.17 9.57 41.84
C ALA A 844 -6.70 9.07 41.87
N LEU A 845 -5.75 9.99 41.64
CA LEU A 845 -4.30 9.68 41.63
C LEU A 845 -3.86 8.93 42.90
N SER A 846 -3.37 7.71 42.71
CA SER A 846 -2.84 6.84 43.78
C SER A 846 -1.36 7.15 44.06
N CYS A 847 -0.73 6.50 45.06
CA CYS A 847 0.71 6.68 45.26
C CYS A 847 1.52 6.14 44.07
N GLY A 848 2.41 6.97 43.48
CA GLY A 848 3.23 6.60 42.32
C GLY A 848 3.75 7.83 41.57
N ASN A 849 4.47 7.60 40.47
CA ASN A 849 4.98 8.66 39.60
C ASN A 849 3.93 9.05 38.54
N HIS A 850 3.45 10.28 38.54
CA HIS A 850 2.44 10.78 37.63
C HIS A 850 3.00 11.86 36.71
N LEU A 851 2.46 11.91 35.50
CA LEU A 851 2.79 12.90 34.48
C LEU A 851 1.53 13.69 34.11
N LEU A 852 1.65 15.02 34.15
CA LEU A 852 0.67 15.94 33.58
C LEU A 852 1.21 16.50 32.26
N VAL A 853 0.46 16.35 31.19
CA VAL A 853 0.75 16.91 29.86
C VAL A 853 -0.29 17.97 29.54
N LEU A 854 0.16 19.20 29.29
CA LEU A 854 -0.69 20.34 28.93
C LEU A 854 -0.33 20.85 27.52
N GLU A 855 -1.28 20.71 26.60
CA GLU A 855 -1.25 21.28 25.25
C GLU A 855 -2.48 22.17 25.03
N ILE A 856 -2.53 23.31 25.71
CA ILE A 856 -3.68 24.22 25.72
C ILE A 856 -3.19 25.62 25.36
N GLN A 857 -2.81 25.76 24.09
CA GLN A 857 -2.07 26.87 23.50
C GLN A 857 -2.35 28.24 24.15
N GLY A 858 -1.46 28.66 25.06
CA GLY A 858 -1.45 29.98 25.69
C GLY A 858 -2.17 30.09 27.03
N PHE A 859 -2.87 29.05 27.48
CA PHE A 859 -3.61 29.02 28.76
C PHE A 859 -2.90 28.23 29.87
N GLU A 860 -1.73 27.66 29.60
CA GLU A 860 -1.00 26.82 30.55
C GLU A 860 -0.76 27.55 31.88
N GLN A 861 -0.31 28.82 31.85
CA GLN A 861 -0.03 29.60 33.05
C GLN A 861 -1.30 29.83 33.89
N ALA A 862 -2.40 30.20 33.23
CA ALA A 862 -3.66 30.55 33.90
C ALA A 862 -4.27 29.32 34.61
N ILE A 863 -4.26 28.17 33.93
CA ILE A 863 -4.73 26.89 34.49
C ILE A 863 -3.85 26.46 35.66
N LEU A 864 -2.53 26.56 35.53
CA LEU A 864 -1.60 26.20 36.61
C LEU A 864 -1.71 27.15 37.82
N GLN A 865 -1.98 28.45 37.62
CA GLN A 865 -2.12 29.42 38.72
C GLN A 865 -3.42 29.25 39.51
N THR A 866 -4.50 28.86 38.84
CA THR A 866 -5.82 28.64 39.45
C THR A 866 -5.95 27.26 40.09
N THR A 867 -5.05 26.33 39.78
CA THR A 867 -5.04 24.99 40.38
C THR A 867 -4.35 25.01 41.75
N PRO A 868 -4.98 24.44 42.81
CA PRO A 868 -4.36 24.38 44.14
C PRO A 868 -3.01 23.69 44.12
N GLN A 869 -2.00 24.27 44.78
CA GLN A 869 -0.62 23.78 44.72
C GLN A 869 -0.50 22.33 45.20
N GLU A 870 -1.24 21.95 46.23
CA GLU A 870 -1.27 20.58 46.76
C GLU A 870 -1.71 19.54 45.72
N MET A 871 -2.55 19.92 44.76
CA MET A 871 -2.97 19.04 43.66
C MET A 871 -1.89 18.94 42.58
N LEU A 872 -1.29 20.07 42.20
CA LEU A 872 -0.17 20.07 41.25
C LEU A 872 1.02 19.28 41.78
N ARG A 873 1.26 19.30 43.08
CA ARG A 873 2.32 18.54 43.75
C ARG A 873 2.13 17.02 43.69
N LYS A 874 0.97 16.51 43.26
CA LYS A 874 0.76 15.09 42.99
C LYS A 874 1.43 14.62 41.71
N PHE A 875 1.92 15.52 40.86
CA PHE A 875 2.68 15.17 39.67
C PHE A 875 4.18 15.35 39.92
N GLU A 876 4.97 14.35 39.61
CA GLU A 876 6.43 14.43 39.64
C GLU A 876 6.95 15.08 38.35
N TRP A 877 6.15 14.98 37.28
CA TRP A 877 6.49 15.47 35.95
C TRP A 877 5.34 16.31 35.39
N ILE A 878 5.70 17.49 34.87
CA ILE A 878 4.79 18.34 34.10
C ILE A 878 5.46 18.65 32.77
N ALA A 879 4.77 18.37 31.68
CA ALA A 879 5.21 18.69 30.33
C ALA A 879 4.26 19.70 29.68
N LEU A 880 4.81 20.82 29.20
CA LEU A 880 4.04 21.95 28.65
C LEU A 880 4.45 22.20 27.21
N ARG A 881 3.50 22.42 26.30
CA ARG A 881 3.78 22.90 24.94
C ARG A 881 3.60 24.42 24.87
N LEU A 882 4.68 25.15 24.62
CA LEU A 882 4.77 26.60 24.83
C LEU A 882 5.27 27.32 23.58
N SER A 883 4.87 28.58 23.39
CA SER A 883 5.41 29.47 22.36
C SER A 883 6.42 30.48 22.93
N GLU A 884 7.32 30.98 22.08
CA GLU A 884 8.28 32.03 22.49
C GLU A 884 7.62 33.41 22.65
N GLN A 885 6.60 33.72 21.83
CA GLN A 885 5.80 34.96 21.94
C GLN A 885 4.33 34.62 22.28
N PRO A 886 3.58 35.55 22.90
CA PRO A 886 2.21 35.26 23.33
C PRO A 886 1.26 35.06 22.14
N ILE A 887 0.34 34.10 22.26
CA ILE A 887 -0.62 33.73 21.19
C ILE A 887 -1.79 34.73 21.11
N PHE A 888 -2.12 35.35 22.24
CA PHE A 888 -3.10 36.42 22.42
C PHE A 888 -2.64 37.31 23.58
N ASP A 889 -3.29 38.44 23.82
CA ASP A 889 -2.93 39.35 24.91
C ASP A 889 -2.97 38.66 26.28
N GLY A 890 -1.82 38.59 26.96
CA GLY A 890 -1.69 37.88 28.23
C GLY A 890 -1.51 36.36 28.11
N GLY A 891 -1.39 35.82 26.89
CA GLY A 891 -1.14 34.40 26.65
C GLY A 891 0.24 33.94 27.16
N THR A 892 0.30 32.67 27.57
CA THR A 892 1.49 32.04 28.15
C THR A 892 2.65 32.00 27.15
N THR A 893 3.82 32.43 27.59
CA THR A 893 5.10 32.27 26.88
C THR A 893 6.03 31.31 27.61
N ARG A 894 7.04 30.80 26.92
CA ARG A 894 8.11 29.97 27.50
C ARG A 894 8.74 30.57 28.76
N SER A 895 9.06 31.86 28.72
CA SER A 895 9.68 32.56 29.85
C SER A 895 8.73 32.72 31.04
N SER A 896 7.46 33.02 30.78
CA SER A 896 6.43 33.18 31.81
C SER A 896 6.10 31.84 32.50
N ALA A 897 6.00 30.75 31.73
CA ALA A 897 5.80 29.40 32.25
C ALA A 897 6.99 28.94 33.10
N ALA A 898 8.23 29.16 32.64
CA ALA A 898 9.42 28.80 33.41
C ALA A 898 9.49 29.52 34.77
N ALA A 899 9.12 30.81 34.80
CA ALA A 899 9.05 31.58 36.04
C ALA A 899 7.98 31.04 37.00
N LEU A 900 6.78 30.71 36.48
CA LEU A 900 5.71 30.10 37.27
C LEU A 900 6.12 28.74 37.84
N MET A 901 6.65 27.85 37.00
CA MET A 901 7.05 26.49 37.39
C MET A 901 8.13 26.50 38.47
N SER A 902 9.09 27.42 38.37
CA SER A 902 10.10 27.65 39.42
C SER A 902 9.46 28.08 40.74
N GLY A 903 8.49 29.01 40.70
CA GLY A 903 7.71 29.44 41.88
C GLY A 903 6.88 28.32 42.51
N LEU A 904 6.45 27.33 41.72
CA LEU A 904 5.75 26.13 42.17
C LEU A 904 6.68 25.03 42.70
N GLY A 905 8.01 25.25 42.66
CA GLY A 905 9.01 24.31 43.15
C GLY A 905 9.43 23.23 42.14
N TYR A 906 9.09 23.39 40.86
CA TYR A 906 9.53 22.51 39.78
C TYR A 906 10.86 22.99 39.18
N LYS A 907 11.71 22.04 38.82
CA LYS A 907 12.96 22.28 38.12
C LYS A 907 12.78 22.02 36.63
N HIS A 908 13.20 22.98 35.83
CA HIS A 908 13.23 22.84 34.38
C HIS A 908 14.27 21.78 33.97
N ILE A 909 13.89 20.90 33.04
CA ILE A 909 14.75 19.90 32.43
C ILE A 909 15.02 20.36 30.99
N PRO A 910 16.24 20.85 30.69
CA PRO A 910 16.55 21.39 29.38
C PRO A 910 16.48 20.32 28.29
N ALA A 911 15.76 20.61 27.22
CA ALA A 911 15.79 19.83 25.98
C ALA A 911 17.12 20.06 25.22
N PRO A 912 17.62 19.10 24.41
CA PRO A 912 18.75 19.35 23.55
C PRO A 912 18.39 20.42 22.50
N ASP A 913 19.25 21.43 22.36
CA ASP A 913 19.11 22.46 21.34
C ASP A 913 19.05 21.81 19.96
N ASN A 914 17.93 21.95 19.24
CA ASN A 914 17.78 21.89 17.77
C ASN A 914 16.31 21.76 17.32
N PHE A 915 15.45 22.73 17.63
CA PHE A 915 14.15 22.86 16.96
C PHE A 915 13.92 24.29 16.47
N ALA A 916 13.49 24.43 15.21
CA ALA A 916 13.09 25.70 14.61
C ALA A 916 11.59 25.63 14.27
N GLY A 917 10.74 25.89 15.24
CA GLY A 917 9.28 25.92 15.11
C GLY A 917 8.65 26.87 16.15
N PRO A 918 7.39 27.33 15.95
CA PRO A 918 6.77 28.34 16.81
C PRO A 918 6.38 27.83 18.20
N PHE A 919 6.33 26.51 18.40
CA PHE A 919 5.99 25.85 19.67
C PHE A 919 7.09 24.86 20.06
N ILE A 920 7.38 24.76 21.36
CA ILE A 920 8.40 23.92 21.96
C ILE A 920 7.79 23.23 23.18
N ALA A 921 8.08 21.95 23.41
CA ALA A 921 7.68 21.30 24.65
C ALA A 921 8.78 21.40 25.70
N GLU A 922 8.39 21.75 26.91
CA GLU A 922 9.29 21.89 28.05
C GLU A 922 8.88 20.92 29.15
N LEU A 923 9.88 20.21 29.68
CA LEU A 923 9.69 19.24 30.75
C LEU A 923 10.15 19.84 32.08
N PHE A 924 9.32 19.65 33.11
CA PHE A 924 9.58 20.11 34.46
C PHE A 924 9.45 18.94 35.42
N SER A 925 10.35 18.87 36.40
CA SER A 925 10.37 17.80 37.38
C SER A 925 10.40 18.32 38.81
N ARG A 926 9.83 17.54 39.71
CA ARG A 926 9.90 17.79 41.16
C ARG A 926 10.30 16.50 41.86
N LYS A 927 11.14 16.62 42.89
CA LYS A 927 11.35 15.49 43.81
C LYS A 927 10.15 15.42 44.75
N ASN A 928 9.56 14.23 44.88
CA ASN A 928 8.61 14.00 45.95
C ASN A 928 9.35 14.01 47.28
N ASP A 929 9.08 15.02 48.10
CA ASP A 929 9.41 15.01 49.53
C ASP A 929 8.41 14.17 50.34
N ALA A 930 7.48 13.46 49.67
CA ALA A 930 6.52 12.59 50.30
C ALA A 930 7.12 11.21 50.58
N THR A 931 7.66 11.08 51.79
CA THR A 931 7.59 9.82 52.54
C THR A 931 6.11 9.46 52.73
N CYS A 932 5.53 8.69 51.81
CA CYS A 932 4.31 7.94 52.08
C CYS A 932 4.72 6.57 52.60
N GLY A 933 4.65 6.41 53.92
CA GLY A 933 4.61 5.11 54.60
C GLY A 933 3.22 4.49 54.58
#